data_AF-R9APC5-F1
#
_entry.id   AF-R9APC5-F1
#
_cell.length_a   1.000
_cell.length_b   1.000
_cell.length_c   1.000
_cell.angle_alpha   90.00
_cell.angle_beta   90.00
_cell.angle_gamma   90.00
#
_symmetry.space_group_name_H-M   'P 1'
#
loop_
_entity.id
_entity.type
_entity.pdbx_description
1 polymer ?
#
loop_
_entity_poly.entity_id
_entity_poly.type
_entity_poly.pdbx_seq_one_letter_code
_entity_poly.pdbx_strand_id
1 'polypeptide(L)'
;MNKIYRLVWNKYLGLWTVVSEIARGATKKRNVTTHIVAIQKPSQSQLFDHKYYFTPTVLALLIGSAFIGNQAVAGYELNGGSTFTNCTSTSTGSGTESVDSLAFGRNACAPNGQAIAIGNGASTQTNTAGAIRNQSIAIGGYARAGGDQSVALGANANASGDSSVAIGGDDTNRLYQDVTLRNRYNQLTGSNLPFNVFPPTTARHGSVAVGVQAKASGNFATAVGLSSDATADVSSAFGVQAKAAGLGSIALGAVSQASGDGAAALGVNAQATGYESIALGSGLTKDKAALASGAQSTAVGHTATATGNQSVALGVDSTSTGAAAIAIGDRAQAVGNGDIAIGQNAYTKGTVLNGTPMSGVSLGVNARAEGADALAVGNTAKATADYAAALGNFAEASGQQSTAVGNVAKATGRFSLAQGNNTLASGEFATSVGNFTRATGESAVAIGDLAEATANDTIAIGTVAQATGQESIAIGYEADSSGVQANALGYNAEATGTGSSAVGTFANASGSGASALGAQSTASGARSTAVGARAIASGDNSTANGVDAKATGASTVATGDNAQAQSDNDIAIGRNAATASGTDGDNIAVGNGVTTGATGKNVAIGSDGTTANSETAEGGAVAIGRDQVANGDGAVAIGDPNRASGSGAVALGKDNTAAGDAAATSMANGAVAIGNTNQAIGQGSVAIGNTSVAAAAGGIALGDTANAQAERGVALGSNAVATNADDVALGSGSVTSAANPTANGTVGGVNYNYAGTTPSSVVSVGSAGNERQITNVAAGRVSETSTDAINGSQLYSTQQALGNLAESTANHLGGGSVVNPDGTISAPSYIVNETPINNVGDAIEALDQGWNLQSNGAGNAAIKAGDTVDIGTVDSEENLTVSKTGNDIKYGLNKDLKVDSVTAGDTVINDNGVTIANGPSVTKSGINAAGNPITNVGAGVNDTDAVNKGQLDDAAAASKTEVTQGKNITVTKTTGADGQDIYNVATKDTVDFNNVTVGDVNIDGATGKISGVTVGEVSATSDEAINGSQLAGTAKSVSDALGGGSVVNPDGTVTAPSYTVNGETVTNVGDAIGELDKGWNLQSNGANAGAIKATDTVDIGTVEGEENLTVTKDGNTIQYGLNKDLKVDSVTAGDTVINDNGVTISNGPSITKSGINAAGNPITNVGAGVND
;
A
#
# COMPACT_ATOMS: atom_id res chain seq x y z
N MET A 1 6.31 -7.28 -9.39
CA MET A 1 7.45 -7.86 -10.13
C MET A 1 7.14 -9.31 -10.48
N ASN A 2 7.54 -9.73 -11.67
CA ASN A 2 7.03 -10.88 -12.41
C ASN A 2 8.04 -12.05 -12.36
N LYS A 3 7.50 -13.29 -12.35
CA LYS A 3 8.07 -14.57 -12.84
C LYS A 3 9.08 -15.34 -11.98
N ILE A 4 8.71 -16.60 -11.67
CA ILE A 4 9.53 -17.79 -11.98
C ILE A 4 8.59 -18.90 -12.49
N TYR A 5 8.73 -19.28 -13.77
CA TYR A 5 8.20 -20.54 -14.32
C TYR A 5 9.37 -21.31 -14.92
N ARG A 6 9.49 -22.61 -14.64
CA ARG A 6 10.50 -23.47 -15.28
C ARG A 6 9.96 -24.01 -16.61
N LEU A 7 10.80 -23.95 -17.64
CA LEU A 7 10.55 -24.50 -18.97
C LEU A 7 11.12 -25.93 -19.02
N VAL A 8 10.27 -26.93 -19.27
CA VAL A 8 10.69 -28.34 -19.34
C VAL A 8 10.35 -28.91 -20.72
N TRP A 9 11.33 -29.57 -21.35
CA TRP A 9 11.16 -30.25 -22.64
C TRP A 9 10.38 -31.55 -22.44
N ASN A 10 9.14 -31.62 -22.95
CA ASN A 10 8.32 -32.82 -22.86
C ASN A 10 8.64 -33.77 -24.03
N LYS A 11 9.44 -34.80 -23.74
CA LYS A 11 9.90 -35.80 -24.72
C LYS A 11 8.76 -36.55 -25.43
N TYR A 12 7.57 -36.60 -24.85
CA TYR A 12 6.40 -37.26 -25.46
C TYR A 12 5.56 -36.33 -26.35
N LEU A 13 5.68 -35.02 -26.18
CA LEU A 13 4.91 -34.02 -26.95
C LEU A 13 5.78 -33.21 -27.93
N GLY A 14 7.11 -33.30 -27.85
CA GLY A 14 8.03 -32.63 -28.78
C GLY A 14 8.05 -31.10 -28.69
N LEU A 15 7.61 -30.53 -27.57
CA LEU A 15 7.40 -29.08 -27.38
C LEU A 15 7.89 -28.64 -25.99
N TRP A 16 8.30 -27.38 -25.86
CA TRP A 16 8.67 -26.75 -24.57
C TRP A 16 7.41 -26.35 -23.78
N THR A 17 7.25 -26.86 -22.56
CA THR A 17 6.08 -26.59 -21.71
C THR A 17 6.48 -25.77 -20.47
N VAL A 18 5.67 -24.77 -20.11
CA VAL A 18 5.84 -23.89 -18.94
C VAL A 18 5.07 -24.49 -17.76
N VAL A 19 5.69 -24.71 -16.60
CA VAL A 19 5.00 -25.23 -15.39
C VAL A 19 5.24 -24.31 -14.17
N SER A 20 4.15 -24.07 -13.42
CA SER A 20 4.09 -23.27 -12.18
C SER A 20 4.20 -24.17 -10.94
N GLU A 21 5.11 -23.90 -10.01
CA GLU A 21 5.13 -24.56 -8.70
C GLU A 21 4.16 -23.84 -7.74
N ILE A 22 3.04 -24.49 -7.37
CA ILE A 22 2.42 -24.54 -6.02
C ILE A 22 1.15 -25.38 -6.14
N ALA A 23 1.23 -26.64 -5.69
CA ALA A 23 0.14 -27.43 -5.09
C ALA A 23 0.68 -28.84 -4.74
N ARG A 24 1.31 -28.97 -3.57
CA ARG A 24 1.44 -30.26 -2.88
C ARG A 24 0.49 -30.22 -1.68
N GLY A 25 -0.64 -30.89 -1.79
CA GLY A 25 -1.60 -31.10 -0.71
C GLY A 25 -2.02 -32.57 -0.67
N ALA A 26 -1.79 -33.19 0.48
CA ALA A 26 -1.90 -34.63 0.72
C ALA A 26 -3.36 -35.11 0.89
N THR A 27 -3.62 -36.37 0.56
CA THR A 27 -4.76 -37.12 1.11
C THR A 27 -4.36 -38.54 1.48
N LYS A 28 -4.48 -38.86 2.78
CA LYS A 28 -4.65 -40.23 3.27
C LYS A 28 -5.65 -40.23 4.45
N LYS A 29 -6.83 -40.81 4.19
CA LYS A 29 -7.64 -41.77 5.00
C LYS A 29 -8.10 -41.31 6.41
N ARG A 30 -9.31 -41.59 6.91
CA ARG A 30 -10.17 -42.80 6.82
C ARG A 30 -11.46 -42.63 7.65
N ASN A 31 -12.54 -43.35 7.29
CA ASN A 31 -13.36 -44.26 8.13
C ASN A 31 -14.51 -44.82 7.26
N VAL A 32 -14.48 -46.07 6.71
CA VAL A 32 -14.71 -47.43 7.28
C VAL A 32 -16.22 -47.72 7.44
N THR A 33 -16.81 -48.72 6.75
CA THR A 33 -16.98 -50.15 7.17
C THR A 33 -17.37 -51.03 5.94
N THR A 34 -16.51 -51.90 5.38
CA THR A 34 -16.42 -53.41 5.36
C THR A 34 -17.69 -54.20 4.97
N HIS A 35 -17.70 -55.17 4.02
CA HIS A 35 -16.87 -56.39 3.92
C HIS A 35 -16.67 -56.99 2.49
N ILE A 36 -15.43 -57.43 2.23
CA ILE A 36 -14.91 -58.65 1.54
C ILE A 36 -15.54 -59.13 0.21
N VAL A 37 -14.74 -59.09 -0.86
CA VAL A 37 -14.77 -60.05 -1.99
C VAL A 37 -13.33 -60.52 -2.28
N ALA A 38 -13.13 -61.83 -2.27
CA ALA A 38 -11.91 -62.50 -2.73
C ALA A 38 -12.13 -63.11 -4.13
N ILE A 39 -11.04 -63.13 -4.89
CA ILE A 39 -10.91 -63.53 -6.29
C ILE A 39 -10.81 -65.06 -6.41
N GLN A 40 -11.50 -65.66 -7.39
CA GLN A 40 -11.00 -66.89 -8.04
C GLN A 40 -11.45 -67.00 -9.51
N LYS A 41 -10.49 -67.38 -10.36
CA LYS A 41 -10.49 -67.50 -11.84
C LYS A 41 -11.59 -68.42 -12.40
N PRO A 42 -11.96 -68.30 -13.70
CA PRO A 42 -12.40 -69.44 -14.48
C PRO A 42 -11.27 -69.99 -15.36
N SER A 43 -11.11 -71.32 -15.31
CA SER A 43 -10.23 -72.12 -16.15
C SER A 43 -10.92 -72.48 -17.48
N GLN A 44 -10.08 -72.88 -18.44
CA GLN A 44 -10.39 -73.13 -19.84
C GLN A 44 -11.37 -74.28 -20.14
N SER A 45 -11.98 -74.14 -21.33
CA SER A 45 -12.28 -75.14 -22.37
C SER A 45 -12.57 -76.59 -21.95
N GLN A 46 -13.71 -77.12 -22.40
CA GLN A 46 -13.77 -78.26 -23.35
C GLN A 46 -15.17 -78.34 -23.99
N LEU A 47 -15.16 -78.70 -25.27
CA LEU A 47 -16.30 -79.01 -26.13
C LEU A 47 -17.15 -80.14 -25.55
N PHE A 48 -18.48 -80.03 -25.64
CA PHE A 48 -19.34 -81.18 -25.91
C PHE A 48 -20.51 -80.78 -26.80
N ASP A 49 -20.40 -81.22 -28.06
CA ASP A 49 -21.47 -81.48 -29.01
C ASP A 49 -22.40 -82.55 -28.41
N HIS A 50 -23.72 -82.32 -28.36
CA HIS A 50 -24.71 -83.40 -28.47
C HIS A 50 -26.10 -82.87 -28.90
N LYS A 51 -26.51 -83.44 -30.03
CA LYS A 51 -27.81 -83.37 -30.72
C LYS A 51 -29.02 -83.48 -29.79
N TYR A 52 -29.98 -82.58 -29.98
CA TYR A 52 -31.36 -82.74 -29.50
C TYR A 52 -32.07 -83.80 -30.35
N TYR A 53 -32.39 -84.94 -29.75
CA TYR A 53 -33.41 -85.87 -30.25
C TYR A 53 -34.62 -85.83 -29.33
N PHE A 54 -35.79 -85.62 -29.94
CA PHE A 54 -37.11 -85.75 -29.35
C PHE A 54 -37.26 -87.13 -28.68
N THR A 55 -37.75 -87.16 -27.44
CA THR A 55 -38.14 -88.38 -26.73
C THR A 55 -39.58 -88.78 -27.07
N PRO A 56 -39.82 -89.98 -27.60
CA PRO A 56 -41.14 -90.59 -27.65
C PRO A 56 -41.27 -91.63 -26.53
N THR A 57 -42.45 -91.79 -25.96
CA THR A 57 -42.86 -93.08 -25.37
C THR A 57 -44.37 -93.19 -25.36
N VAL A 58 -44.83 -94.36 -25.80
CA VAL A 58 -46.17 -94.97 -25.75
C VAL A 58 -46.78 -95.14 -27.15
N LEU A 59 -46.55 -96.29 -27.78
CA LEU A 59 -47.44 -97.44 -27.67
C LEU A 59 -46.93 -98.63 -28.52
N ALA A 60 -47.02 -99.81 -27.91
CA ALA A 60 -46.52 -101.12 -28.30
C ALA A 60 -46.67 -101.59 -29.76
N LEU A 61 -45.61 -102.27 -30.24
CA LEU A 61 -45.69 -103.35 -31.23
C LEU A 61 -46.60 -104.48 -30.74
N LEU A 62 -47.46 -105.01 -31.62
CA LEU A 62 -47.92 -106.41 -31.61
C LEU A 62 -48.67 -106.71 -32.92
N ILE A 63 -47.99 -107.33 -33.91
CA ILE A 63 -48.66 -108.20 -34.89
C ILE A 63 -47.78 -109.44 -35.05
N GLY A 64 -48.13 -110.48 -34.29
CA GLY A 64 -47.67 -111.85 -34.45
C GLY A 64 -48.75 -112.66 -35.15
N SER A 65 -48.35 -113.33 -36.21
CA SER A 65 -49.03 -114.36 -36.99
C SER A 65 -49.78 -115.42 -36.17
N ALA A 66 -50.99 -115.80 -36.60
CA ALA A 66 -51.59 -117.10 -36.31
C ALA A 66 -52.44 -117.58 -37.50
N PHE A 67 -52.01 -118.69 -38.09
CA PHE A 67 -52.70 -119.51 -39.09
C PHE A 67 -53.35 -120.69 -38.34
N ILE A 68 -54.47 -121.21 -38.89
CA ILE A 68 -55.12 -122.52 -38.63
C ILE A 68 -56.15 -122.58 -37.48
N GLY A 69 -57.40 -122.91 -37.85
CA GLY A 69 -58.46 -123.33 -36.92
C GLY A 69 -59.83 -123.49 -37.57
N ASN A 70 -60.10 -124.67 -38.13
CA ASN A 70 -61.41 -125.18 -38.57
C ASN A 70 -62.49 -125.05 -37.47
N GLN A 71 -63.74 -124.73 -37.84
CA GLN A 71 -64.95 -125.53 -37.55
C GLN A 71 -66.20 -124.88 -38.18
N ALA A 72 -67.09 -125.75 -38.63
CA ALA A 72 -68.29 -125.49 -39.41
C ALA A 72 -69.50 -125.08 -38.55
N VAL A 73 -70.42 -124.30 -39.13
CA VAL A 73 -71.88 -124.43 -38.88
C VAL A 73 -72.63 -124.11 -40.17
N ALA A 74 -73.52 -125.03 -40.54
CA ALA A 74 -74.32 -125.06 -41.75
C ALA A 74 -75.65 -124.33 -41.64
N GLY A 75 -76.21 -123.96 -42.80
CA GLY A 75 -77.64 -123.99 -43.06
C GLY A 75 -78.31 -122.63 -43.32
N TYR A 76 -78.45 -122.26 -44.60
CA TYR A 76 -79.75 -122.14 -45.28
C TYR A 76 -79.55 -121.65 -46.72
N GLU A 77 -79.91 -122.48 -47.70
CA GLU A 77 -79.79 -122.24 -49.14
C GLU A 77 -80.83 -121.24 -49.65
N LEU A 78 -80.44 -120.31 -50.54
CA LEU A 78 -81.28 -119.86 -51.66
C LEU A 78 -80.38 -119.47 -52.87
N ASN A 79 -80.65 -120.13 -54.01
CA ASN A 79 -79.93 -120.13 -55.29
C ASN A 79 -79.69 -118.77 -55.97
N GLY A 80 -78.51 -118.58 -56.59
CA GLY A 80 -78.29 -117.60 -57.67
C GLY A 80 -76.81 -117.39 -58.06
N GLY A 81 -76.29 -118.12 -59.06
CA GLY A 81 -74.90 -118.03 -59.56
C GLY A 81 -74.66 -117.08 -60.74
N SER A 82 -73.40 -116.69 -60.97
CA SER A 82 -72.91 -115.90 -62.12
C SER A 82 -72.34 -116.77 -63.25
N THR A 83 -72.59 -116.41 -64.52
CA THR A 83 -72.15 -117.11 -65.75
C THR A 83 -70.91 -116.47 -66.40
N PHE A 84 -70.03 -117.28 -67.00
CA PHE A 84 -68.92 -116.83 -67.88
C PHE A 84 -69.48 -116.08 -69.09
N THR A 85 -69.13 -114.80 -69.30
CA THR A 85 -69.58 -114.05 -70.48
C THR A 85 -68.56 -112.95 -70.80
N ASN A 86 -68.19 -112.87 -72.09
CA ASN A 86 -67.22 -111.90 -72.62
C ASN A 86 -67.69 -110.47 -72.32
N CYS A 87 -66.82 -109.74 -71.64
CA CYS A 87 -67.02 -108.40 -71.13
C CYS A 87 -67.11 -107.37 -72.27
N THR A 88 -68.28 -107.26 -72.91
CA THR A 88 -68.55 -106.32 -73.99
C THR A 88 -69.68 -105.36 -73.59
N SER A 89 -69.56 -104.08 -73.94
CA SER A 89 -70.34 -102.94 -73.41
C SER A 89 -71.87 -102.97 -73.67
N THR A 90 -72.40 -104.03 -74.28
CA THR A 90 -73.82 -104.21 -74.69
C THR A 90 -74.52 -105.41 -74.02
N SER A 91 -73.85 -106.07 -73.06
CA SER A 91 -74.14 -107.44 -72.62
C SER A 91 -75.46 -107.74 -71.87
N THR A 92 -76.22 -106.86 -71.23
CA THR A 92 -77.35 -107.15 -70.31
C THR A 92 -77.13 -108.14 -69.14
N GLY A 93 -76.26 -109.14 -69.23
CA GLY A 93 -75.91 -110.09 -68.16
C GLY A 93 -74.64 -109.70 -67.39
N SER A 94 -74.37 -110.36 -66.27
CA SER A 94 -73.07 -110.28 -65.58
C SER A 94 -72.10 -111.29 -66.18
N GLY A 95 -70.86 -110.88 -66.48
CA GLY A 95 -69.87 -111.70 -67.18
C GLY A 95 -68.49 -111.71 -66.51
N THR A 96 -67.92 -112.91 -66.38
CA THR A 96 -66.53 -113.16 -66.02
C THR A 96 -65.78 -113.80 -67.18
N GLU A 97 -64.46 -113.56 -67.31
CA GLU A 97 -63.59 -114.28 -68.27
C GLU A 97 -62.53 -115.14 -67.57
N SER A 98 -62.44 -115.10 -66.24
CA SER A 98 -61.50 -115.88 -65.44
C SER A 98 -62.19 -116.71 -64.37
N VAL A 99 -61.64 -117.89 -64.07
CA VAL A 99 -62.20 -118.89 -63.14
C VAL A 99 -62.29 -118.45 -61.68
N ASP A 100 -61.52 -117.44 -61.29
CA ASP A 100 -61.44 -116.97 -59.91
C ASP A 100 -62.03 -115.57 -59.74
N SER A 101 -63.05 -115.23 -60.54
CA SER A 101 -63.68 -113.91 -60.55
C SER A 101 -65.19 -114.00 -60.36
N LEU A 102 -65.81 -112.95 -59.81
CA LEU A 102 -67.24 -112.91 -59.49
C LEU A 102 -67.88 -111.70 -60.16
N ALA A 103 -68.80 -111.90 -61.10
CA ALA A 103 -69.59 -110.82 -61.70
C ALA A 103 -71.07 -111.00 -61.38
N PHE A 104 -71.75 -110.01 -60.79
CA PHE A 104 -73.15 -110.14 -60.38
C PHE A 104 -73.93 -108.83 -60.60
N GLY A 105 -74.96 -108.85 -61.46
CA GLY A 105 -75.76 -107.67 -61.83
C GLY A 105 -75.75 -107.37 -63.34
N ARG A 106 -76.76 -106.64 -63.83
CA ARG A 106 -76.96 -106.37 -65.27
C ARG A 106 -75.80 -105.55 -65.84
N ASN A 107 -75.06 -106.05 -66.85
CA ASN A 107 -73.82 -105.44 -67.40
C ASN A 107 -72.61 -105.42 -66.44
N ALA A 108 -72.62 -106.20 -65.36
CA ALA A 108 -71.43 -106.34 -64.51
C ALA A 108 -70.34 -107.12 -65.27
N CYS A 109 -69.08 -106.72 -65.18
CA CYS A 109 -68.01 -107.25 -66.02
C CYS A 109 -66.69 -107.38 -65.23
N ALA A 110 -66.25 -108.62 -64.98
CA ALA A 110 -64.98 -108.93 -64.33
C ALA A 110 -64.12 -109.85 -65.21
N PRO A 111 -63.43 -109.32 -66.24
CA PRO A 111 -62.72 -110.16 -67.21
C PRO A 111 -61.40 -110.73 -66.66
N ASN A 112 -60.86 -110.12 -65.61
CA ASN A 112 -59.53 -110.45 -65.11
C ASN A 112 -59.58 -111.44 -63.93
N GLY A 113 -58.50 -112.20 -63.72
CA GLY A 113 -58.43 -113.18 -62.64
C GLY A 113 -58.40 -112.56 -61.25
N GLN A 114 -59.12 -113.18 -60.30
CA GLN A 114 -59.23 -112.71 -58.91
C GLN A 114 -59.94 -111.36 -58.77
N ALA A 115 -60.83 -111.03 -59.73
CA ALA A 115 -61.59 -109.78 -59.77
C ALA A 115 -63.06 -109.96 -59.35
N ILE A 116 -63.69 -108.92 -58.81
CA ILE A 116 -65.10 -108.94 -58.36
C ILE A 116 -65.85 -107.74 -58.96
N ALA A 117 -66.85 -107.95 -59.82
CA ALA A 117 -67.72 -106.90 -60.36
C ALA A 117 -69.19 -107.08 -59.94
N ILE A 118 -69.75 -106.27 -59.04
CA ILE A 118 -71.11 -106.48 -58.50
C ILE A 118 -71.95 -105.21 -58.62
N GLY A 119 -72.99 -105.19 -59.46
CA GLY A 119 -73.87 -104.03 -59.69
C GLY A 119 -74.19 -103.78 -61.16
N ASN A 120 -75.15 -102.90 -61.46
CA ASN A 120 -75.54 -102.63 -62.84
C ASN A 120 -74.45 -101.85 -63.59
N GLY A 121 -73.77 -102.44 -64.58
CA GLY A 121 -72.70 -101.78 -65.36
C GLY A 121 -71.35 -101.69 -64.65
N ALA A 122 -71.18 -102.36 -63.51
CA ALA A 122 -69.90 -102.43 -62.78
C ALA A 122 -68.83 -103.12 -63.62
N SER A 123 -67.59 -102.66 -63.65
CA SER A 123 -66.54 -103.24 -64.50
C SER A 123 -65.17 -103.19 -63.84
N THR A 124 -64.43 -104.29 -63.87
CA THR A 124 -62.99 -104.32 -63.53
C THR A 124 -62.11 -104.39 -64.78
N GLN A 125 -62.67 -104.05 -65.94
CA GLN A 125 -61.98 -104.10 -67.22
C GLN A 125 -60.90 -103.01 -67.25
N THR A 126 -59.68 -103.40 -67.62
CA THR A 126 -58.57 -102.45 -67.69
C THR A 126 -58.70 -101.61 -68.95
N ASN A 127 -58.21 -100.38 -68.88
CA ASN A 127 -58.04 -99.55 -70.08
C ASN A 127 -56.73 -99.88 -70.82
N THR A 128 -55.89 -100.76 -70.25
CA THR A 128 -54.56 -101.12 -70.76
C THR A 128 -54.63 -102.49 -71.42
N ALA A 129 -54.67 -102.52 -72.75
CA ALA A 129 -54.79 -103.75 -73.53
C ALA A 129 -53.68 -104.76 -73.16
N GLY A 130 -54.09 -105.92 -72.60
CA GLY A 130 -53.19 -107.05 -72.30
C GLY A 130 -52.78 -107.25 -70.84
N ALA A 131 -53.23 -106.42 -69.90
CA ALA A 131 -52.98 -106.64 -68.46
C ALA A 131 -53.90 -107.77 -67.92
N ILE A 132 -53.37 -109.00 -67.80
CA ILE A 132 -54.11 -110.23 -67.41
C ILE A 132 -54.12 -110.53 -65.91
N ARG A 133 -53.44 -109.73 -65.08
CA ARG A 133 -53.34 -109.97 -63.62
C ARG A 133 -53.88 -108.79 -62.83
N ASN A 134 -55.18 -108.57 -63.00
CA ASN A 134 -55.87 -107.52 -62.30
C ASN A 134 -56.76 -108.06 -61.17
N GLN A 135 -56.28 -108.02 -59.93
CA GLN A 135 -57.01 -108.41 -58.73
C GLN A 135 -57.91 -107.26 -58.26
N SER A 136 -58.88 -106.87 -59.09
CA SER A 136 -59.69 -105.67 -58.87
C SER A 136 -61.10 -105.93 -58.37
N ILE A 137 -61.66 -105.00 -57.61
CA ILE A 137 -63.02 -105.10 -57.06
C ILE A 137 -63.84 -103.88 -57.50
N ALA A 138 -64.86 -104.05 -58.33
CA ALA A 138 -65.82 -103.02 -58.76
C ALA A 138 -67.24 -103.35 -58.26
N ILE A 139 -67.72 -102.76 -57.17
CA ILE A 139 -69.02 -103.12 -56.57
C ILE A 139 -69.92 -101.89 -56.45
N GLY A 140 -70.92 -101.74 -57.31
CA GLY A 140 -71.86 -100.60 -57.38
C GLY A 140 -72.37 -100.38 -58.81
N GLY A 141 -73.44 -99.61 -59.02
CA GLY A 141 -73.92 -99.32 -60.38
C GLY A 141 -72.90 -98.49 -61.16
N TYR A 142 -72.40 -98.97 -62.31
CA TYR A 142 -71.40 -98.31 -63.17
C TYR A 142 -70.03 -98.04 -62.50
N ALA A 143 -69.72 -98.74 -61.40
CA ALA A 143 -68.39 -98.71 -60.79
C ALA A 143 -67.31 -99.25 -61.76
N ARG A 144 -66.10 -98.68 -61.80
CA ARG A 144 -65.00 -99.05 -62.68
C ARG A 144 -63.69 -99.21 -61.91
N ALA A 145 -63.12 -100.40 -61.85
CA ALA A 145 -61.82 -100.68 -61.23
C ALA A 145 -60.83 -101.16 -62.32
N GLY A 146 -60.29 -100.23 -63.09
CA GLY A 146 -59.56 -100.50 -64.33
C GLY A 146 -58.04 -100.59 -64.20
N GLY A 147 -57.45 -100.26 -63.04
CA GLY A 147 -56.02 -100.49 -62.79
C GLY A 147 -55.76 -101.83 -62.11
N ASP A 148 -54.52 -102.32 -62.13
CA ASP A 148 -54.15 -103.59 -61.51
C ASP A 148 -54.25 -103.52 -59.97
N GLN A 149 -54.94 -104.48 -59.31
CA GLN A 149 -55.18 -104.47 -57.84
C GLN A 149 -55.98 -103.26 -57.33
N SER A 150 -56.93 -102.75 -58.13
CA SER A 150 -57.73 -101.58 -57.80
C SER A 150 -59.10 -101.93 -57.20
N VAL A 151 -59.68 -101.02 -56.40
CA VAL A 151 -60.95 -101.25 -55.71
C VAL A 151 -61.88 -100.07 -55.95
N ALA A 152 -62.92 -100.22 -56.77
CA ALA A 152 -64.03 -99.30 -56.91
C ALA A 152 -65.29 -99.79 -56.18
N LEU A 153 -65.81 -99.07 -55.20
CA LEU A 153 -67.00 -99.46 -54.42
C LEU A 153 -68.03 -98.33 -54.36
N GLY A 154 -69.20 -98.54 -54.95
CA GLY A 154 -70.37 -97.68 -55.00
C GLY A 154 -70.62 -97.11 -56.41
N ALA A 155 -71.72 -96.36 -56.59
CA ALA A 155 -72.19 -96.03 -57.93
C ALA A 155 -71.26 -95.05 -58.67
N ASN A 156 -70.89 -95.37 -59.90
CA ASN A 156 -69.97 -94.58 -60.75
C ASN A 156 -68.60 -94.29 -60.11
N ALA A 157 -68.17 -95.03 -59.09
CA ALA A 157 -66.80 -94.95 -58.59
C ALA A 157 -65.81 -95.47 -59.65
N ASN A 158 -64.65 -94.85 -59.86
CA ASN A 158 -63.70 -95.13 -60.94
C ASN A 158 -62.25 -95.15 -60.44
N ALA A 159 -61.76 -96.32 -60.04
CA ALA A 159 -60.38 -96.59 -59.69
C ALA A 159 -59.59 -97.00 -60.96
N SER A 160 -59.06 -96.01 -61.69
CA SER A 160 -58.47 -96.19 -63.02
C SER A 160 -56.98 -96.52 -63.05
N GLY A 161 -56.25 -96.30 -61.96
CA GLY A 161 -54.82 -96.58 -61.88
C GLY A 161 -54.50 -97.80 -61.02
N ASP A 162 -53.28 -98.31 -61.15
CA ASP A 162 -52.86 -99.52 -60.44
C ASP A 162 -52.79 -99.30 -58.93
N SER A 163 -53.15 -100.30 -58.13
CA SER A 163 -53.20 -100.30 -56.67
C SER A 163 -54.03 -99.13 -56.10
N SER A 164 -55.09 -98.74 -56.81
CA SER A 164 -55.93 -97.58 -56.45
C SER A 164 -57.26 -97.96 -55.81
N VAL A 165 -57.82 -97.10 -54.97
CA VAL A 165 -59.06 -97.36 -54.23
C VAL A 165 -60.03 -96.19 -54.43
N ALA A 166 -61.20 -96.40 -55.03
CA ALA A 166 -62.28 -95.43 -55.19
C ALA A 166 -63.56 -95.93 -54.52
N ILE A 167 -63.92 -95.44 -53.34
CA ILE A 167 -65.09 -95.91 -52.57
C ILE A 167 -66.06 -94.75 -52.37
N GLY A 168 -67.21 -94.74 -53.06
CA GLY A 168 -68.15 -93.64 -52.99
C GLY A 168 -69.28 -93.72 -54.03
N GLY A 169 -69.88 -92.57 -54.33
CA GLY A 169 -70.97 -92.45 -55.27
C GLY A 169 -70.82 -91.20 -56.14
N ASP A 170 -71.76 -90.97 -57.04
CA ASP A 170 -71.86 -89.77 -57.89
C ASP A 170 -73.08 -88.89 -57.54
N ASP A 171 -74.08 -89.43 -56.86
CA ASP A 171 -75.35 -88.77 -56.58
C ASP A 171 -75.37 -87.99 -55.26
N THR A 172 -75.79 -86.72 -55.33
CA THR A 172 -76.02 -85.83 -54.18
C THR A 172 -77.45 -85.30 -54.12
N ASN A 173 -78.33 -85.68 -55.05
CA ASN A 173 -79.68 -85.13 -55.19
C ASN A 173 -80.52 -85.26 -53.92
N ARG A 174 -80.38 -86.37 -53.18
CA ARG A 174 -81.07 -86.54 -51.88
C ARG A 174 -80.57 -85.55 -50.83
N LEU A 175 -79.27 -85.29 -50.76
CA LEU A 175 -78.73 -84.23 -49.89
C LEU A 175 -79.18 -82.83 -50.36
N TYR A 176 -79.35 -82.62 -51.67
CA TYR A 176 -79.82 -81.35 -52.24
C TYR A 176 -81.28 -81.04 -51.92
N GLN A 177 -82.15 -82.06 -51.86
CA GLN A 177 -83.56 -81.89 -51.51
C GLN A 177 -83.78 -81.53 -50.04
N ASP A 178 -82.84 -81.87 -49.16
CA ASP A 178 -82.83 -81.39 -47.79
C ASP A 178 -82.39 -79.91 -47.78
N VAL A 179 -83.37 -79.01 -47.68
CA VAL A 179 -83.15 -77.57 -47.71
C VAL A 179 -82.19 -77.12 -46.61
N THR A 180 -82.23 -77.75 -45.43
CA THR A 180 -81.39 -77.38 -44.29
C THR A 180 -79.94 -77.76 -44.54
N LEU A 181 -79.68 -78.99 -45.01
CA LEU A 181 -78.33 -79.47 -45.33
C LEU A 181 -77.74 -78.74 -46.54
N ARG A 182 -78.53 -78.52 -47.60
CA ARG A 182 -78.12 -77.75 -48.79
C ARG A 182 -77.70 -76.34 -48.42
N ASN A 183 -78.51 -75.63 -47.62
CA ASN A 183 -78.18 -74.26 -47.21
C ASN A 183 -76.88 -74.24 -46.39
N ARG A 184 -76.66 -75.23 -45.51
CA ARG A 184 -75.44 -75.34 -44.71
C ARG A 184 -74.20 -75.70 -45.53
N TYR A 185 -74.34 -76.55 -46.55
CA TYR A 185 -73.29 -76.83 -47.54
C TYR A 185 -72.90 -75.57 -48.31
N ASN A 186 -73.89 -74.84 -48.83
CA ASN A 186 -73.65 -73.61 -49.58
C ASN A 186 -72.98 -72.54 -48.72
N GLN A 187 -73.40 -72.43 -47.45
CA GLN A 187 -72.80 -71.51 -46.49
C GLN A 187 -71.34 -71.84 -46.18
N LEU A 188 -71.01 -73.12 -45.91
CA LEU A 188 -69.65 -73.53 -45.54
C LEU A 188 -68.69 -73.51 -46.72
N THR A 189 -69.18 -73.81 -47.93
CA THR A 189 -68.35 -74.00 -49.12
C THR A 189 -68.31 -72.82 -50.07
N GLY A 190 -69.26 -71.89 -49.97
CA GLY A 190 -69.45 -70.79 -50.92
C GLY A 190 -69.91 -71.24 -52.31
N SER A 191 -70.12 -72.55 -52.52
CA SER A 191 -70.51 -73.17 -53.78
C SER A 191 -71.88 -73.82 -53.64
N ASN A 192 -72.68 -73.83 -54.71
CA ASN A 192 -73.94 -74.56 -54.71
C ASN A 192 -73.69 -76.08 -54.72
N LEU A 193 -74.38 -76.83 -53.86
CA LEU A 193 -74.39 -78.30 -53.94
C LEU A 193 -74.89 -78.69 -55.35
N PRO A 194 -74.13 -79.46 -56.14
CA PRO A 194 -74.53 -79.82 -57.49
C PRO A 194 -75.87 -80.57 -57.45
N PHE A 195 -76.84 -80.15 -58.28
CA PHE A 195 -78.09 -80.86 -58.48
C PHE A 195 -78.12 -81.40 -59.90
N ASN A 196 -78.44 -82.68 -60.04
CA ASN A 196 -78.49 -83.38 -61.33
C ASN A 196 -77.15 -83.38 -62.10
N VAL A 197 -76.03 -83.40 -61.36
CA VAL A 197 -74.67 -83.55 -61.88
C VAL A 197 -74.02 -84.74 -61.19
N PHE A 198 -73.50 -85.67 -61.97
CA PHE A 198 -73.08 -87.00 -61.53
C PHE A 198 -71.59 -87.29 -61.85
N PRO A 199 -70.64 -86.50 -61.32
CA PRO A 199 -69.24 -86.78 -61.53
C PRO A 199 -68.83 -88.04 -60.75
N PRO A 200 -68.03 -88.93 -61.35
CA PRO A 200 -67.60 -90.16 -60.70
C PRO A 200 -66.62 -89.87 -59.55
N THR A 201 -66.62 -90.75 -58.54
CA THR A 201 -65.54 -90.78 -57.53
C THR A 201 -64.31 -91.41 -58.16
N THR A 202 -63.19 -90.71 -58.36
CA THR A 202 -62.08 -91.20 -59.19
C THR A 202 -60.74 -91.33 -58.47
N ALA A 203 -59.99 -92.41 -58.73
CA ALA A 203 -58.63 -92.63 -58.26
C ALA A 203 -57.68 -93.03 -59.42
N ARG A 204 -56.42 -92.58 -59.39
CA ARG A 204 -55.28 -92.97 -60.27
C ARG A 204 -54.26 -93.86 -59.55
N HIS A 205 -53.06 -94.08 -60.11
CA HIS A 205 -52.07 -95.05 -59.62
C HIS A 205 -51.73 -94.80 -58.14
N GLY A 206 -51.80 -95.85 -57.31
CA GLY A 206 -51.49 -95.84 -55.88
C GLY A 206 -52.34 -94.90 -55.02
N SER A 207 -53.45 -94.39 -55.56
CA SER A 207 -54.24 -93.32 -54.93
C SER A 207 -55.54 -93.84 -54.30
N VAL A 208 -56.07 -93.09 -53.33
CA VAL A 208 -57.27 -93.48 -52.55
C VAL A 208 -58.31 -92.35 -52.59
N ALA A 209 -59.41 -92.52 -53.29
CA ALA A 209 -60.59 -91.66 -53.25
C ALA A 209 -61.72 -92.31 -52.43
N VAL A 210 -62.20 -91.69 -51.34
CA VAL A 210 -63.28 -92.24 -50.51
C VAL A 210 -64.32 -91.17 -50.16
N GLY A 211 -65.52 -91.26 -50.71
CA GLY A 211 -66.61 -90.29 -50.54
C GLY A 211 -67.35 -90.03 -51.85
N VAL A 212 -68.54 -89.44 -51.79
CA VAL A 212 -69.34 -89.13 -52.98
C VAL A 212 -68.64 -88.02 -53.78
N GLN A 213 -68.45 -88.21 -55.09
CA GLN A 213 -67.75 -87.29 -56.00
C GLN A 213 -66.29 -86.96 -55.62
N ALA A 214 -65.62 -87.78 -54.79
CA ALA A 214 -64.22 -87.54 -54.41
C ALA A 214 -63.25 -87.83 -55.58
N LYS A 215 -62.20 -87.03 -55.77
CA LYS A 215 -61.27 -87.11 -56.89
C LYS A 215 -59.83 -87.12 -56.43
N ALA A 216 -59.15 -88.25 -56.57
CA ALA A 216 -57.70 -88.41 -56.41
C ALA A 216 -57.06 -88.63 -57.79
N SER A 217 -56.77 -87.54 -58.52
CA SER A 217 -56.24 -87.59 -59.90
C SER A 217 -54.73 -87.38 -60.01
N GLY A 218 -54.03 -87.21 -58.89
CA GLY A 218 -52.58 -87.35 -58.83
C GLY A 218 -52.16 -88.80 -58.57
N ASN A 219 -50.94 -89.15 -58.93
CA ASN A 219 -50.35 -90.44 -58.56
C ASN A 219 -50.07 -90.46 -57.04
N PHE A 220 -50.40 -91.56 -56.37
CA PHE A 220 -50.26 -91.72 -54.91
C PHE A 220 -51.07 -90.71 -54.08
N ALA A 221 -52.07 -90.05 -54.68
CA ALA A 221 -52.88 -89.06 -54.01
C ALA A 221 -53.95 -89.69 -53.09
N THR A 222 -54.47 -88.95 -52.12
CA THR A 222 -55.58 -89.40 -51.27
C THR A 222 -56.67 -88.33 -51.23
N ALA A 223 -57.92 -88.64 -51.56
CA ALA A 223 -59.05 -87.72 -51.52
C ALA A 223 -60.22 -88.35 -50.74
N VAL A 224 -60.51 -87.89 -49.53
CA VAL A 224 -61.54 -88.51 -48.68
C VAL A 224 -62.58 -87.46 -48.23
N GLY A 225 -63.83 -87.61 -48.64
CA GLY A 225 -64.94 -86.69 -48.33
C GLY A 225 -65.82 -86.38 -49.54
N LEU A 226 -66.98 -85.75 -49.30
CA LEU A 226 -67.89 -85.33 -50.38
C LEU A 226 -67.19 -84.28 -51.28
N SER A 227 -66.98 -84.58 -52.54
CA SER A 227 -66.36 -83.68 -53.54
C SER A 227 -64.94 -83.22 -53.21
N SER A 228 -64.18 -83.94 -52.38
CA SER A 228 -62.75 -83.67 -52.14
C SER A 228 -61.91 -83.88 -53.40
N ASP A 229 -60.88 -83.08 -53.66
CA ASP A 229 -60.10 -83.05 -54.91
C ASP A 229 -58.57 -83.00 -54.64
N ALA A 230 -57.89 -84.13 -54.73
CA ALA A 230 -56.44 -84.28 -54.66
C ALA A 230 -55.86 -84.51 -56.08
N THR A 231 -55.44 -83.44 -56.76
CA THR A 231 -55.14 -83.48 -58.21
C THR A 231 -53.68 -83.68 -58.56
N ALA A 232 -52.77 -83.38 -57.63
CA ALA A 232 -51.32 -83.46 -57.87
C ALA A 232 -50.72 -84.73 -57.24
N ASP A 233 -49.54 -85.12 -57.70
CA ASP A 233 -48.88 -86.33 -57.22
C ASP A 233 -48.56 -86.22 -55.72
N VAL A 234 -48.77 -87.31 -54.98
CA VAL A 234 -48.55 -87.43 -53.52
C VAL A 234 -49.40 -86.45 -52.68
N SER A 235 -50.44 -85.85 -53.26
CA SER A 235 -51.30 -84.89 -52.55
C SER A 235 -52.40 -85.57 -51.72
N SER A 236 -52.83 -84.95 -50.61
CA SER A 236 -53.84 -85.50 -49.69
C SER A 236 -54.94 -84.49 -49.38
N ALA A 237 -56.18 -84.73 -49.82
CA ALA A 237 -57.37 -83.95 -49.53
C ALA A 237 -58.33 -84.73 -48.60
N PHE A 238 -58.69 -84.19 -47.43
CA PHE A 238 -59.60 -84.81 -46.46
C PHE A 238 -60.69 -83.83 -46.01
N GLY A 239 -61.95 -84.03 -46.37
CA GLY A 239 -63.08 -83.18 -46.01
C GLY A 239 -63.96 -82.80 -47.21
N VAL A 240 -65.12 -82.20 -46.94
CA VAL A 240 -66.06 -81.80 -48.01
C VAL A 240 -65.45 -80.69 -48.86
N GLN A 241 -65.29 -80.88 -50.17
CA GLN A 241 -64.62 -79.94 -51.10
C GLN A 241 -63.17 -79.56 -50.70
N ALA A 242 -62.49 -80.35 -49.87
CA ALA A 242 -61.06 -80.15 -49.62
C ALA A 242 -60.27 -80.28 -50.94
N LYS A 243 -59.34 -79.37 -51.25
CA LYS A 243 -58.57 -79.35 -52.50
C LYS A 243 -57.06 -79.34 -52.25
N ALA A 244 -56.37 -80.41 -52.64
CA ALA A 244 -54.92 -80.51 -52.62
C ALA A 244 -54.39 -80.56 -54.08
N ALA A 245 -53.88 -79.44 -54.57
CA ALA A 245 -53.53 -79.25 -55.98
C ALA A 245 -52.03 -79.03 -56.26
N GLY A 246 -51.21 -78.85 -55.22
CA GLY A 246 -49.75 -78.81 -55.36
C GLY A 246 -49.10 -80.18 -55.15
N LEU A 247 -47.92 -80.40 -55.70
CA LEU A 247 -47.13 -81.63 -55.53
C LEU A 247 -46.86 -81.88 -54.04
N GLY A 248 -47.23 -83.05 -53.50
CA GLY A 248 -47.03 -83.38 -52.09
C GLY A 248 -47.83 -82.51 -51.09
N SER A 249 -48.86 -81.80 -51.55
CA SER A 249 -49.67 -80.90 -50.71
C SER A 249 -50.71 -81.65 -49.85
N ILE A 250 -51.10 -81.05 -48.73
CA ILE A 250 -52.09 -81.61 -47.78
C ILE A 250 -53.20 -80.58 -47.55
N ALA A 251 -54.45 -80.93 -47.83
CA ALA A 251 -55.63 -80.13 -47.52
C ALA A 251 -56.58 -80.94 -46.62
N LEU A 252 -56.72 -80.60 -45.35
CA LEU A 252 -57.59 -81.33 -44.42
C LEU A 252 -58.56 -80.39 -43.69
N GLY A 253 -59.85 -80.56 -43.91
CA GLY A 253 -60.94 -79.67 -43.51
C GLY A 253 -61.92 -79.45 -44.65
N ALA A 254 -63.15 -79.02 -44.36
CA ALA A 254 -64.08 -78.68 -45.43
C ALA A 254 -63.57 -77.46 -46.21
N VAL A 255 -63.46 -77.56 -47.54
CA VAL A 255 -63.11 -76.43 -48.43
C VAL A 255 -61.70 -75.90 -48.22
N SER A 256 -60.86 -76.61 -47.45
CA SER A 256 -59.44 -76.30 -47.31
C SER A 256 -58.76 -76.40 -48.68
N GLN A 257 -57.86 -75.48 -49.02
CA GLN A 257 -57.17 -75.44 -50.30
C GLN A 257 -55.65 -75.37 -50.10
N ALA A 258 -54.94 -76.42 -50.50
CA ALA A 258 -53.48 -76.44 -50.57
C ALA A 258 -53.05 -76.53 -52.04
N SER A 259 -52.72 -75.40 -52.66
CA SER A 259 -52.41 -75.34 -54.11
C SER A 259 -50.94 -75.12 -54.45
N GLY A 260 -50.12 -74.73 -53.47
CA GLY A 260 -48.67 -74.68 -53.65
C GLY A 260 -48.03 -76.05 -53.47
N ASP A 261 -46.91 -76.30 -54.16
CA ASP A 261 -46.15 -77.53 -53.97
C ASP A 261 -45.62 -77.61 -52.54
N GLY A 262 -45.78 -78.76 -51.87
CA GLY A 262 -45.42 -78.96 -50.46
C GLY A 262 -46.30 -78.21 -49.46
N ALA A 263 -47.39 -77.56 -49.90
CA ALA A 263 -48.23 -76.75 -49.03
C ALA A 263 -49.17 -77.59 -48.13
N ALA A 264 -49.47 -77.09 -46.92
CA ALA A 264 -50.38 -77.74 -45.96
C ALA A 264 -51.48 -76.78 -45.49
N ALA A 265 -52.74 -77.04 -45.88
CA ALA A 265 -53.93 -76.31 -45.43
C ALA A 265 -54.77 -77.18 -44.48
N LEU A 266 -54.88 -76.82 -43.19
CA LEU A 266 -55.57 -77.58 -42.15
C LEU A 266 -56.65 -76.73 -41.47
N GLY A 267 -57.92 -77.10 -41.64
CA GLY A 267 -59.08 -76.39 -41.11
C GLY A 267 -60.12 -76.02 -42.18
N VAL A 268 -61.33 -75.69 -41.76
CA VAL A 268 -62.40 -75.29 -42.69
C VAL A 268 -62.01 -74.00 -43.41
N ASN A 269 -62.08 -73.97 -44.74
CA ASN A 269 -61.69 -72.85 -45.61
C ASN A 269 -60.21 -72.39 -45.52
N ALA A 270 -59.32 -73.13 -44.84
CA ALA A 270 -57.89 -72.77 -44.77
C ALA A 270 -57.25 -72.76 -46.17
N GLN A 271 -56.35 -71.81 -46.47
CA GLN A 271 -55.76 -71.62 -47.80
C GLN A 271 -54.23 -71.54 -47.73
N ALA A 272 -53.53 -72.56 -48.25
CA ALA A 272 -52.08 -72.60 -48.41
C ALA A 272 -51.72 -72.64 -49.90
N THR A 273 -51.50 -71.47 -50.51
CA THR A 273 -51.31 -71.35 -51.98
C THR A 273 -49.86 -71.10 -52.39
N GLY A 274 -49.00 -70.72 -51.45
CA GLY A 274 -47.57 -70.55 -51.71
C GLY A 274 -46.81 -71.87 -51.72
N TYR A 275 -45.68 -71.92 -52.44
CA TYR A 275 -44.73 -73.04 -52.38
C TYR A 275 -44.31 -73.31 -50.92
N GLU A 276 -44.33 -74.55 -50.43
CA GLU A 276 -44.01 -74.97 -49.05
C GLU A 276 -44.74 -74.15 -47.95
N SER A 277 -45.93 -73.62 -48.24
CA SER A 277 -46.68 -72.80 -47.29
C SER A 277 -47.55 -73.63 -46.33
N ILE A 278 -47.80 -73.12 -45.12
CA ILE A 278 -48.58 -73.80 -44.08
C ILE A 278 -49.71 -72.87 -43.63
N ALA A 279 -50.97 -73.27 -43.79
CA ALA A 279 -52.15 -72.56 -43.29
C ALA A 279 -52.94 -73.46 -42.32
N LEU A 280 -52.94 -73.16 -41.02
CA LEU A 280 -53.62 -73.96 -39.98
C LEU A 280 -54.65 -73.09 -39.24
N GLY A 281 -55.94 -73.23 -39.54
CA GLY A 281 -56.99 -72.43 -38.90
C GLY A 281 -58.31 -72.45 -39.64
N SER A 282 -59.41 -72.57 -38.90
CA SER A 282 -60.75 -72.69 -39.49
C SER A 282 -61.49 -71.36 -39.55
N GLY A 283 -62.24 -71.12 -40.63
CA GLY A 283 -63.15 -69.99 -40.80
C GLY A 283 -64.46 -70.42 -41.50
N LEU A 284 -65.58 -69.81 -41.12
CA LEU A 284 -66.87 -70.06 -41.79
C LEU A 284 -66.90 -69.53 -43.23
N THR A 285 -66.04 -68.58 -43.56
CA THR A 285 -65.86 -67.98 -44.87
C THR A 285 -64.36 -67.89 -45.17
N LYS A 286 -63.98 -67.76 -46.45
CA LYS A 286 -62.57 -67.75 -46.90
C LYS A 286 -61.74 -66.61 -46.29
N ASP A 287 -62.35 -65.44 -46.14
CA ASP A 287 -61.76 -64.24 -45.53
C ASP A 287 -61.53 -64.38 -44.02
N LYS A 288 -62.12 -65.38 -43.37
CA LYS A 288 -62.00 -65.63 -41.92
C LYS A 288 -61.17 -66.87 -41.58
N ALA A 289 -60.63 -67.56 -42.58
CA ALA A 289 -59.78 -68.72 -42.38
C ALA A 289 -58.29 -68.33 -42.42
N ALA A 290 -57.39 -69.25 -42.06
CA ALA A 290 -55.96 -69.03 -42.22
C ALA A 290 -55.59 -68.95 -43.71
N LEU A 291 -54.76 -67.98 -44.11
CA LEU A 291 -54.28 -67.75 -45.47
C LEU A 291 -52.75 -67.65 -45.48
N ALA A 292 -52.08 -68.61 -46.09
CA ALA A 292 -50.63 -68.60 -46.35
C ALA A 292 -50.39 -68.61 -47.87
N SER A 293 -50.12 -67.44 -48.46
CA SER A 293 -49.95 -67.30 -49.92
C SER A 293 -48.53 -66.99 -50.36
N GLY A 294 -47.66 -66.55 -49.44
CA GLY A 294 -46.25 -66.35 -49.72
C GLY A 294 -45.49 -67.69 -49.82
N ALA A 295 -44.40 -67.75 -50.58
CA ALA A 295 -43.54 -68.94 -50.61
C ALA A 295 -42.92 -69.16 -49.22
N GLN A 296 -42.93 -70.39 -48.70
CA GLN A 296 -42.45 -70.78 -47.36
C GLN A 296 -43.13 -70.01 -46.21
N SER A 297 -44.35 -69.50 -46.44
CA SER A 297 -45.09 -68.75 -45.42
C SER A 297 -45.86 -69.66 -44.47
N THR A 298 -46.07 -69.22 -43.23
CA THR A 298 -46.83 -69.97 -42.22
C THR A 298 -47.91 -69.07 -41.60
N ALA A 299 -49.18 -69.41 -41.79
CA ALA A 299 -50.33 -68.77 -41.17
C ALA A 299 -51.04 -69.74 -40.22
N VAL A 300 -51.18 -69.41 -38.94
CA VAL A 300 -51.80 -70.29 -37.93
C VAL A 300 -52.76 -69.48 -37.05
N GLY A 301 -54.06 -69.77 -37.13
CA GLY A 301 -55.11 -69.08 -36.39
C GLY A 301 -56.32 -68.68 -37.25
N HIS A 302 -57.40 -68.24 -36.61
CA HIS A 302 -58.58 -67.70 -37.29
C HIS A 302 -58.22 -66.37 -37.96
N THR A 303 -58.51 -66.19 -39.25
CA THR A 303 -58.13 -64.99 -40.05
C THR A 303 -56.61 -64.71 -40.11
N ALA A 304 -55.74 -65.62 -39.68
CA ALA A 304 -54.30 -65.42 -39.77
C ALA A 304 -53.86 -65.32 -41.25
N THR A 305 -53.09 -64.30 -41.61
CA THR A 305 -52.74 -63.99 -43.01
C THR A 305 -51.23 -63.82 -43.16
N ALA A 306 -50.57 -64.70 -43.90
CA ALA A 306 -49.14 -64.67 -44.22
C ALA A 306 -48.95 -64.62 -45.75
N THR A 307 -48.76 -63.42 -46.31
CA THR A 307 -48.66 -63.22 -47.78
C THR A 307 -47.25 -62.94 -48.25
N GLY A 308 -46.34 -62.53 -47.36
CA GLY A 308 -44.94 -62.34 -47.68
C GLY A 308 -44.18 -63.65 -47.83
N ASN A 309 -43.14 -63.68 -48.67
CA ASN A 309 -42.27 -64.86 -48.75
C ASN A 309 -41.55 -65.07 -47.43
N GLN A 310 -41.46 -66.31 -46.94
CA GLN A 310 -40.86 -66.69 -45.64
C GLN A 310 -41.52 -66.00 -44.44
N SER A 311 -42.74 -65.49 -44.59
CA SER A 311 -43.46 -64.78 -43.52
C SER A 311 -44.15 -65.75 -42.55
N VAL A 312 -44.30 -65.32 -41.29
CA VAL A 312 -45.01 -66.07 -40.25
C VAL A 312 -46.11 -65.20 -39.66
N ALA A 313 -47.34 -65.69 -39.62
CA ALA A 313 -48.49 -65.09 -38.95
C ALA A 313 -49.12 -66.12 -38.00
N LEU A 314 -48.99 -65.95 -36.69
CA LEU A 314 -49.48 -66.88 -35.67
C LEU A 314 -50.38 -66.16 -34.65
N GLY A 315 -51.69 -66.38 -34.71
CA GLY A 315 -52.68 -65.73 -33.85
C GLY A 315 -54.02 -65.49 -34.57
N VAL A 316 -55.03 -65.05 -33.83
CA VAL A 316 -56.30 -64.62 -34.44
C VAL A 316 -56.10 -63.27 -35.10
N ASP A 317 -56.56 -63.08 -36.34
CA ASP A 317 -56.42 -61.82 -37.10
C ASP A 317 -54.95 -61.34 -37.26
N SER A 318 -53.94 -62.20 -37.03
CA SER A 318 -52.52 -61.82 -37.20
C SER A 318 -52.18 -61.69 -38.68
N THR A 319 -51.46 -60.66 -39.09
CA THR A 319 -51.14 -60.37 -40.49
C THR A 319 -49.63 -60.16 -40.68
N SER A 320 -49.01 -60.92 -41.58
CA SER A 320 -47.62 -60.76 -41.99
C SER A 320 -47.54 -60.63 -43.52
N THR A 321 -47.28 -59.42 -44.03
CA THR A 321 -47.28 -59.14 -45.48
C THR A 321 -45.89 -58.95 -46.07
N GLY A 322 -44.91 -58.56 -45.25
CA GLY A 322 -43.53 -58.36 -45.68
C GLY A 322 -42.77 -59.67 -45.87
N ALA A 323 -41.74 -59.65 -46.72
CA ALA A 323 -40.85 -60.81 -46.85
C ALA A 323 -40.06 -61.04 -45.55
N ALA A 324 -39.95 -62.30 -45.11
CA ALA A 324 -39.34 -62.74 -43.86
C ALA A 324 -39.93 -62.07 -42.59
N ALA A 325 -41.13 -61.49 -42.68
CA ALA A 325 -41.77 -60.81 -41.56
C ALA A 325 -42.46 -61.78 -40.60
N ILE A 326 -42.47 -61.47 -39.30
CA ILE A 326 -43.01 -62.32 -38.23
C ILE A 326 -44.07 -61.55 -37.44
N ALA A 327 -45.32 -61.98 -37.53
CA ALA A 327 -46.44 -61.49 -36.73
C ALA A 327 -46.94 -62.60 -35.79
N ILE A 328 -46.84 -62.43 -34.47
CA ILE A 328 -47.27 -63.43 -33.48
C ILE A 328 -48.13 -62.76 -32.41
N GLY A 329 -49.41 -63.13 -32.30
CA GLY A 329 -50.37 -62.58 -31.36
C GLY A 329 -51.71 -62.21 -32.01
N ASP A 330 -52.76 -62.04 -31.20
CA ASP A 330 -54.07 -61.57 -31.70
C ASP A 330 -53.93 -60.16 -32.33
N ARG A 331 -54.33 -60.01 -33.59
CA ARG A 331 -54.21 -58.76 -34.38
C ARG A 331 -52.79 -58.20 -34.53
N ALA A 332 -51.75 -59.01 -34.32
CA ALA A 332 -50.38 -58.59 -34.59
C ALA A 332 -50.18 -58.33 -36.09
N GLN A 333 -49.47 -57.26 -36.48
CA GLN A 333 -49.26 -56.87 -37.88
C GLN A 333 -47.78 -56.56 -38.15
N ALA A 334 -47.16 -57.33 -39.05
CA ALA A 334 -45.81 -57.09 -39.55
C ALA A 334 -45.87 -56.81 -41.07
N VAL A 335 -45.68 -55.55 -41.45
CA VAL A 335 -46.02 -55.07 -42.79
C VAL A 335 -44.81 -55.01 -43.73
N GLY A 336 -43.69 -54.48 -43.24
CA GLY A 336 -42.43 -54.32 -43.97
C GLY A 336 -41.56 -55.57 -43.99
N ASN A 337 -40.51 -55.57 -44.81
CA ASN A 337 -39.61 -56.72 -44.95
C ASN A 337 -38.74 -56.90 -43.70
N GLY A 338 -38.69 -58.12 -43.18
CA GLY A 338 -37.95 -58.46 -41.96
C GLY A 338 -38.58 -57.95 -40.67
N ASP A 339 -39.76 -57.31 -40.74
CA ASP A 339 -40.45 -56.77 -39.57
C ASP A 339 -40.84 -57.87 -38.58
N ILE A 340 -40.69 -57.59 -37.29
CA ILE A 340 -41.13 -58.47 -36.21
C ILE A 340 -42.19 -57.75 -35.39
N ALA A 341 -43.39 -58.32 -35.25
CA ALA A 341 -44.49 -57.83 -34.43
C ALA A 341 -45.00 -58.96 -33.53
N ILE A 342 -44.68 -58.92 -32.24
CA ILE A 342 -45.03 -59.99 -31.28
C ILE A 342 -45.81 -59.40 -30.11
N GLY A 343 -47.05 -59.83 -29.93
CA GLY A 343 -47.98 -59.35 -28.90
C GLY A 343 -49.36 -59.00 -29.47
N GLN A 344 -50.36 -58.87 -28.59
CA GLN A 344 -51.69 -58.47 -29.03
C GLN A 344 -51.65 -57.05 -29.62
N ASN A 345 -52.22 -56.83 -30.81
CA ASN A 345 -52.22 -55.56 -31.54
C ASN A 345 -50.81 -54.95 -31.72
N ALA A 346 -49.74 -55.75 -31.66
CA ALA A 346 -48.40 -55.27 -31.98
C ALA A 346 -48.37 -54.86 -33.47
N TYR A 347 -47.80 -53.71 -33.78
CA TYR A 347 -47.78 -53.16 -35.14
C TYR A 347 -46.36 -52.77 -35.52
N THR A 348 -45.83 -53.41 -36.56
CA THR A 348 -44.53 -53.07 -37.12
C THR A 348 -44.69 -52.74 -38.60
N LYS A 349 -44.15 -51.58 -38.98
CA LYS A 349 -44.04 -51.13 -40.36
C LYS A 349 -42.70 -50.44 -40.54
N GLY A 350 -41.66 -51.24 -40.73
CA GLY A 350 -40.36 -50.74 -41.18
C GLY A 350 -40.50 -49.98 -42.50
N THR A 351 -39.81 -48.84 -42.61
CA THR A 351 -39.84 -47.99 -43.81
C THR A 351 -38.61 -48.22 -44.69
N VAL A 352 -38.57 -47.55 -45.83
CA VAL A 352 -37.40 -47.53 -46.71
C VAL A 352 -36.61 -46.27 -46.44
N LEU A 353 -35.35 -46.41 -46.02
CA LEU A 353 -34.41 -45.30 -45.89
C LEU A 353 -33.37 -45.39 -47.00
N ASN A 354 -33.11 -44.30 -47.72
CA ASN A 354 -32.10 -44.23 -48.79
C ASN A 354 -32.21 -45.36 -49.85
N GLY A 355 -33.43 -45.83 -50.13
CA GLY A 355 -33.67 -46.91 -51.09
C GLY A 355 -33.44 -48.33 -50.56
N THR A 356 -32.99 -48.50 -49.31
CA THR A 356 -32.88 -49.81 -48.65
C THR A 356 -34.06 -50.04 -47.72
N PRO A 357 -34.81 -51.15 -47.87
CA PRO A 357 -35.81 -51.55 -46.89
C PRO A 357 -35.17 -51.80 -45.52
N MET A 358 -35.75 -51.24 -44.47
CA MET A 358 -35.29 -51.39 -43.10
C MET A 358 -36.39 -52.04 -42.27
N SER A 359 -36.01 -52.83 -41.28
CA SER A 359 -36.91 -53.69 -40.51
C SER A 359 -37.21 -53.06 -39.14
N GLY A 360 -38.46 -53.06 -38.69
CA GLY A 360 -38.79 -52.70 -37.31
C GLY A 360 -38.95 -53.92 -36.40
N VAL A 361 -38.95 -53.68 -35.10
CA VAL A 361 -39.30 -54.69 -34.09
C VAL A 361 -40.28 -54.10 -33.09
N SER A 362 -41.48 -54.67 -32.98
CA SER A 362 -42.43 -54.41 -31.90
C SER A 362 -42.66 -55.67 -31.06
N LEU A 363 -42.47 -55.57 -29.74
CA LEU A 363 -42.64 -56.67 -28.79
C LEU A 363 -43.44 -56.20 -27.57
N GLY A 364 -44.70 -56.59 -27.48
CA GLY A 364 -45.62 -56.22 -26.40
C GLY A 364 -47.03 -55.93 -26.89
N VAL A 365 -47.98 -55.85 -25.96
CA VAL A 365 -49.37 -55.50 -26.28
C VAL A 365 -49.44 -54.03 -26.74
N ASN A 366 -50.05 -53.77 -27.89
CA ASN A 366 -50.13 -52.45 -28.54
C ASN A 366 -48.77 -51.77 -28.82
N ALA A 367 -47.66 -52.52 -28.85
CA ALA A 367 -46.35 -51.97 -29.21
C ALA A 367 -46.34 -51.54 -30.69
N ARG A 368 -45.72 -50.39 -31.01
CA ARG A 368 -45.71 -49.82 -32.37
C ARG A 368 -44.32 -49.40 -32.80
N ALA A 369 -43.79 -50.01 -33.86
CA ALA A 369 -42.53 -49.64 -34.50
C ALA A 369 -42.80 -49.24 -35.97
N GLU A 370 -42.76 -47.94 -36.27
CA GLU A 370 -43.19 -47.38 -37.57
C GLU A 370 -42.07 -46.65 -38.34
N GLY A 371 -40.90 -46.46 -37.72
CA GLY A 371 -39.72 -45.91 -38.38
C GLY A 371 -38.79 -46.99 -38.96
N ALA A 372 -37.83 -46.59 -39.79
CA ALA A 372 -36.76 -47.47 -40.26
C ALA A 372 -35.90 -47.96 -39.08
N ASP A 373 -35.64 -49.26 -38.95
CA ASP A 373 -34.89 -49.85 -37.82
C ASP A 373 -35.41 -49.42 -36.42
N ALA A 374 -36.71 -49.15 -36.31
CA ALA A 374 -37.33 -48.78 -35.06
C ALA A 374 -37.52 -49.99 -34.13
N LEU A 375 -37.26 -49.81 -32.83
CA LEU A 375 -37.43 -50.82 -31.80
C LEU A 375 -38.44 -50.36 -30.74
N ALA A 376 -39.57 -51.03 -30.62
CA ALA A 376 -40.59 -50.77 -29.59
C ALA A 376 -40.82 -52.03 -28.73
N VAL A 377 -40.39 -52.01 -27.48
CA VAL A 377 -40.50 -53.15 -26.56
C VAL A 377 -41.21 -52.71 -25.28
N GLY A 378 -42.36 -53.31 -25.01
CA GLY A 378 -43.21 -53.00 -23.86
C GLY A 378 -44.66 -52.74 -24.24
N ASN A 379 -45.55 -52.77 -23.25
CA ASN A 379 -46.96 -52.46 -23.47
C ASN A 379 -47.12 -51.00 -23.94
N THR A 380 -47.78 -50.79 -25.08
CA THR A 380 -48.00 -49.46 -25.68
C THR A 380 -46.71 -48.67 -25.93
N ALA A 381 -45.56 -49.34 -26.08
CA ALA A 381 -44.31 -48.70 -26.47
C ALA A 381 -44.41 -48.21 -27.92
N LYS A 382 -43.86 -47.03 -28.24
CA LYS A 382 -44.00 -46.38 -29.54
C LYS A 382 -42.65 -45.84 -30.04
N ALA A 383 -42.13 -46.44 -31.10
CA ALA A 383 -40.96 -45.96 -31.83
C ALA A 383 -41.36 -45.60 -33.27
N THR A 384 -41.65 -44.31 -33.52
CA THR A 384 -42.25 -43.87 -34.81
C THR A 384 -41.29 -43.18 -35.77
N ALA A 385 -40.09 -42.82 -35.32
CA ALA A 385 -39.08 -42.21 -36.15
C ALA A 385 -37.96 -43.20 -36.50
N ASP A 386 -37.18 -42.87 -37.53
CA ASP A 386 -36.08 -43.71 -37.98
C ASP A 386 -35.01 -43.86 -36.89
N TYR A 387 -34.54 -45.09 -36.69
CA TYR A 387 -33.58 -45.51 -35.67
C TYR A 387 -34.02 -45.21 -34.23
N ALA A 388 -35.32 -45.02 -33.99
CA ALA A 388 -35.84 -44.75 -32.66
C ALA A 388 -35.97 -46.04 -31.82
N ALA A 389 -35.65 -45.96 -30.53
CA ALA A 389 -35.77 -47.09 -29.61
C ALA A 389 -36.64 -46.70 -28.40
N ALA A 390 -37.82 -47.32 -28.25
CA ALA A 390 -38.72 -47.17 -27.13
C ALA A 390 -38.78 -48.49 -26.32
N LEU A 391 -38.18 -48.52 -25.13
CA LEU A 391 -38.12 -49.69 -24.25
C LEU A 391 -38.80 -49.39 -22.91
N GLY A 392 -40.02 -49.90 -22.70
CA GLY A 392 -40.77 -49.72 -21.47
C GLY A 392 -42.28 -49.54 -21.72
N ASN A 393 -43.07 -49.68 -20.67
CA ASN A 393 -44.52 -49.48 -20.76
C ASN A 393 -44.84 -48.00 -21.03
N PHE A 394 -45.56 -47.70 -22.12
CA PHE A 394 -45.85 -46.35 -22.62
C PHE A 394 -44.60 -45.51 -22.99
N ALA A 395 -43.44 -46.13 -23.21
CA ALA A 395 -42.26 -45.40 -23.71
C ALA A 395 -42.53 -44.87 -25.13
N GLU A 396 -42.13 -43.63 -25.43
CA GLU A 396 -42.30 -43.01 -26.74
C GLU A 396 -40.99 -42.41 -27.25
N ALA A 397 -40.45 -42.97 -28.33
CA ALA A 397 -39.30 -42.46 -29.06
C ALA A 397 -39.78 -41.98 -30.44
N SER A 398 -40.03 -40.68 -30.57
CA SER A 398 -40.61 -40.07 -31.77
C SER A 398 -39.66 -39.11 -32.50
N GLY A 399 -38.47 -38.86 -31.95
CA GLY A 399 -37.40 -38.17 -32.66
C GLY A 399 -36.52 -39.15 -33.45
N GLN A 400 -35.95 -38.71 -34.57
CA GLN A 400 -34.98 -39.52 -35.31
C GLN A 400 -33.77 -39.84 -34.41
N GLN A 401 -33.31 -41.09 -34.41
CA GLN A 401 -32.23 -41.59 -33.55
C GLN A 401 -32.45 -41.34 -32.05
N SER A 402 -33.70 -41.21 -31.62
CA SER A 402 -34.05 -41.01 -30.22
C SER A 402 -34.13 -42.32 -29.45
N THR A 403 -33.84 -42.29 -28.16
CA THR A 403 -33.93 -43.46 -27.27
C THR A 403 -34.74 -43.11 -26.03
N ALA A 404 -35.88 -43.77 -25.85
CA ALA A 404 -36.74 -43.68 -24.67
C ALA A 404 -36.71 -45.01 -23.90
N VAL A 405 -36.20 -45.02 -22.66
CA VAL A 405 -36.10 -46.23 -21.82
C VAL A 405 -36.76 -45.98 -20.48
N GLY A 406 -37.83 -46.71 -20.18
CA GLY A 406 -38.56 -46.64 -18.91
C GLY A 406 -40.05 -46.39 -19.07
N ASN A 407 -40.78 -46.36 -17.96
CA ASN A 407 -42.23 -46.20 -18.00
C ASN A 407 -42.61 -44.75 -18.31
N VAL A 408 -43.38 -44.52 -19.37
CA VAL A 408 -43.79 -43.17 -19.85
C VAL A 408 -42.59 -42.27 -20.23
N ALA A 409 -41.41 -42.82 -20.47
CA ALA A 409 -40.27 -42.05 -20.97
C ALA A 409 -40.55 -41.53 -22.38
N LYS A 410 -40.25 -40.25 -22.66
CA LYS A 410 -40.52 -39.58 -23.92
C LYS A 410 -39.27 -38.93 -24.50
N ALA A 411 -38.73 -39.50 -25.57
CA ALA A 411 -37.64 -38.95 -26.35
C ALA A 411 -38.19 -38.46 -27.70
N THR A 412 -38.59 -37.19 -27.77
CA THR A 412 -39.25 -36.62 -28.95
C THR A 412 -38.33 -35.76 -29.81
N GLY A 413 -37.20 -35.31 -29.26
CA GLY A 413 -36.19 -34.55 -30.00
C GLY A 413 -35.28 -35.46 -30.84
N ARG A 414 -34.68 -34.90 -31.90
CA ARG A 414 -33.68 -35.62 -32.72
C ARG A 414 -32.44 -35.95 -31.87
N PHE A 415 -31.89 -37.16 -31.98
CA PHE A 415 -30.75 -37.64 -31.16
C PHE A 415 -30.97 -37.56 -29.63
N SER A 416 -32.21 -37.47 -29.17
CA SER A 416 -32.51 -37.31 -27.75
C SER A 416 -32.47 -38.64 -26.99
N LEU A 417 -32.13 -38.58 -25.70
CA LEU A 417 -32.15 -39.70 -24.76
C LEU A 417 -33.07 -39.38 -23.59
N ALA A 418 -34.14 -40.15 -23.41
CA ALA A 418 -34.99 -40.09 -22.22
C ALA A 418 -34.92 -41.43 -21.47
N GLN A 419 -34.32 -41.45 -20.28
CA GLN A 419 -34.16 -42.67 -19.50
C GLN A 419 -34.74 -42.51 -18.08
N GLY A 420 -35.69 -43.37 -17.71
CA GLY A 420 -36.31 -43.41 -16.39
C GLY A 420 -37.83 -43.29 -16.45
N ASN A 421 -38.47 -42.91 -15.34
CA ASN A 421 -39.93 -42.86 -15.27
C ASN A 421 -40.45 -41.44 -15.51
N ASN A 422 -41.35 -41.31 -16.49
CA ASN A 422 -41.97 -40.05 -16.90
C ASN A 422 -40.97 -38.93 -17.26
N THR A 423 -39.84 -39.30 -17.83
CA THR A 423 -38.83 -38.35 -18.29
C THR A 423 -39.19 -37.82 -19.68
N LEU A 424 -38.82 -36.57 -19.95
CA LEU A 424 -39.02 -35.90 -21.24
C LEU A 424 -37.70 -35.37 -21.75
N ALA A 425 -37.27 -35.82 -22.93
CA ALA A 425 -36.21 -35.24 -23.73
C ALA A 425 -36.80 -34.78 -25.07
N SER A 426 -37.19 -33.51 -25.17
CA SER A 426 -37.85 -32.96 -26.36
C SER A 426 -36.98 -32.06 -27.21
N GLY A 427 -35.91 -31.51 -26.65
CA GLY A 427 -34.92 -30.77 -27.40
C GLY A 427 -34.06 -31.68 -28.28
N GLU A 428 -33.51 -31.12 -29.35
CA GLU A 428 -32.52 -31.81 -30.17
C GLU A 428 -31.22 -32.05 -29.38
N PHE A 429 -30.62 -33.23 -29.48
CA PHE A 429 -29.48 -33.70 -28.65
C PHE A 429 -29.74 -33.72 -27.13
N ALA A 430 -30.98 -33.51 -26.68
CA ALA A 430 -31.30 -33.43 -25.26
C ALA A 430 -31.14 -34.78 -24.55
N THR A 431 -30.61 -34.76 -23.33
CA THR A 431 -30.46 -35.93 -22.45
C THR A 431 -31.25 -35.71 -21.16
N SER A 432 -32.23 -36.58 -20.89
CA SER A 432 -33.10 -36.54 -19.71
C SER A 432 -33.02 -37.87 -18.98
N VAL A 433 -32.46 -37.92 -17.78
CA VAL A 433 -32.22 -39.16 -17.03
C VAL A 433 -32.71 -39.04 -15.58
N GLY A 434 -33.68 -39.87 -15.18
CA GLY A 434 -34.15 -39.96 -13.80
C GLY A 434 -35.66 -40.09 -13.67
N ASN A 435 -36.28 -39.37 -12.73
CA ASN A 435 -37.73 -39.40 -12.52
C ASN A 435 -38.32 -38.01 -12.75
N PHE A 436 -39.36 -37.90 -13.57
CA PHE A 436 -40.00 -36.61 -13.93
C PHE A 436 -39.04 -35.54 -14.49
N THR A 437 -37.86 -35.92 -15.01
CA THR A 437 -36.89 -34.96 -15.57
C THR A 437 -37.34 -34.39 -16.90
N ARG A 438 -36.94 -33.14 -17.18
CA ARG A 438 -37.34 -32.41 -18.39
C ARG A 438 -36.12 -31.73 -19.02
N ALA A 439 -35.64 -32.28 -20.14
CA ALA A 439 -34.65 -31.64 -21.01
C ALA A 439 -35.36 -31.17 -22.29
N THR A 440 -35.77 -29.91 -22.34
CA THR A 440 -36.59 -29.38 -23.45
C THR A 440 -35.85 -28.45 -24.39
N GLY A 441 -34.73 -27.86 -23.95
CA GLY A 441 -33.87 -27.04 -24.80
C GLY A 441 -32.95 -27.89 -25.69
N GLU A 442 -32.40 -27.29 -26.74
CA GLU A 442 -31.38 -27.92 -27.60
C GLU A 442 -30.11 -28.22 -26.78
N SER A 443 -29.52 -29.39 -26.97
CA SER A 443 -28.34 -29.88 -26.24
C SER A 443 -28.48 -29.87 -24.70
N ALA A 444 -29.71 -29.76 -24.18
CA ALA A 444 -29.97 -29.68 -22.75
C ALA A 444 -29.74 -31.02 -22.05
N VAL A 445 -29.18 -30.99 -20.84
CA VAL A 445 -28.92 -32.17 -20.02
C VAL A 445 -29.66 -32.02 -18.69
N ALA A 446 -30.67 -32.84 -18.42
CA ALA A 446 -31.37 -32.92 -17.14
C ALA A 446 -31.16 -34.30 -16.50
N ILE A 447 -30.51 -34.37 -15.34
CA ILE A 447 -30.22 -35.63 -14.63
C ILE A 447 -30.61 -35.49 -13.15
N GLY A 448 -31.56 -36.30 -12.67
CA GLY A 448 -32.01 -36.25 -11.27
C GLY A 448 -33.47 -36.62 -11.10
N ASP A 449 -34.05 -36.32 -9.94
CA ASP A 449 -35.50 -36.34 -9.75
C ASP A 449 -36.03 -34.92 -9.95
N LEU A 450 -37.02 -34.71 -10.82
CA LEU A 450 -37.59 -33.38 -11.13
C LEU A 450 -36.56 -32.34 -11.63
N ALA A 451 -35.42 -32.77 -12.19
CA ALA A 451 -34.45 -31.85 -12.79
C ALA A 451 -34.99 -31.25 -14.10
N GLU A 452 -34.81 -29.95 -14.29
CA GLU A 452 -35.31 -29.20 -15.44
C GLU A 452 -34.19 -28.42 -16.14
N ALA A 453 -33.95 -28.74 -17.41
CA ALA A 453 -33.02 -28.05 -18.31
C ALA A 453 -33.81 -27.58 -19.54
N THR A 454 -34.32 -26.35 -19.50
CA THR A 454 -35.36 -25.90 -20.44
C THR A 454 -34.87 -24.98 -21.55
N ALA A 455 -33.74 -24.30 -21.36
CA ALA A 455 -33.11 -23.46 -22.37
C ALA A 455 -32.00 -24.21 -23.11
N ASN A 456 -31.48 -23.62 -24.19
CA ASN A 456 -30.44 -24.22 -25.02
C ASN A 456 -29.09 -24.30 -24.29
N ASP A 457 -28.34 -25.37 -24.56
CA ASP A 457 -26.99 -25.62 -24.05
C ASP A 457 -26.91 -25.62 -22.51
N THR A 458 -27.98 -26.10 -21.84
CA THR A 458 -28.11 -26.10 -20.39
C THR A 458 -27.74 -27.43 -19.75
N ILE A 459 -27.30 -27.39 -18.48
CA ILE A 459 -27.01 -28.58 -17.67
C ILE A 459 -27.69 -28.43 -16.30
N ALA A 460 -28.69 -29.26 -16.01
CA ALA A 460 -29.32 -29.40 -14.69
C ALA A 460 -29.04 -30.80 -14.12
N ILE A 461 -28.23 -30.90 -13.06
CA ILE A 461 -27.88 -32.18 -12.41
C ILE A 461 -28.16 -32.11 -10.91
N GLY A 462 -29.14 -32.87 -10.45
CA GLY A 462 -29.56 -32.91 -9.06
C GLY A 462 -31.09 -32.95 -8.92
N THR A 463 -31.58 -33.32 -7.74
CA THR A 463 -33.02 -33.30 -7.47
C THR A 463 -33.52 -31.86 -7.46
N VAL A 464 -34.54 -31.56 -8.28
CA VAL A 464 -35.13 -30.21 -8.45
C VAL A 464 -34.09 -29.16 -8.92
N ALA A 465 -32.99 -29.58 -9.56
CA ALA A 465 -32.05 -28.64 -10.19
C ALA A 465 -32.73 -27.99 -11.41
N GLN A 466 -32.61 -26.67 -11.54
CA GLN A 466 -33.23 -25.88 -12.60
C GLN A 466 -32.18 -25.07 -13.37
N ALA A 467 -32.00 -25.37 -14.64
CA ALA A 467 -31.16 -24.60 -15.57
C ALA A 467 -32.06 -24.01 -16.67
N THR A 468 -32.51 -22.77 -16.47
CA THR A 468 -33.49 -22.10 -17.34
C THR A 468 -32.91 -20.93 -18.12
N GLY A 469 -31.71 -20.45 -17.78
CA GLY A 469 -30.96 -19.49 -18.59
C GLY A 469 -30.24 -20.20 -19.75
N GLN A 470 -30.10 -19.57 -20.91
CA GLN A 470 -29.30 -20.13 -22.01
C GLN A 470 -27.84 -20.34 -21.55
N GLU A 471 -27.20 -21.45 -21.96
CA GLU A 471 -25.81 -21.80 -21.59
C GLU A 471 -25.56 -21.89 -20.07
N SER A 472 -26.62 -22.10 -19.28
CA SER A 472 -26.54 -22.15 -17.81
C SER A 472 -26.27 -23.55 -17.27
N ILE A 473 -25.60 -23.60 -16.11
CA ILE A 473 -25.27 -24.84 -15.39
C ILE A 473 -25.84 -24.77 -13.98
N ALA A 474 -26.70 -25.71 -13.61
CA ALA A 474 -27.24 -25.92 -12.26
C ALA A 474 -26.87 -27.33 -11.78
N ILE A 475 -26.01 -27.45 -10.76
CA ILE A 475 -25.57 -28.74 -10.22
C ILE A 475 -25.74 -28.75 -8.69
N GLY A 476 -26.64 -29.57 -8.19
CA GLY A 476 -26.97 -29.71 -6.77
C GLY A 476 -28.46 -29.89 -6.52
N TYR A 477 -28.81 -30.25 -5.29
CA TYR A 477 -30.22 -30.29 -4.86
C TYR A 477 -30.77 -28.85 -4.86
N GLU A 478 -31.88 -28.60 -5.56
CA GLU A 478 -32.51 -27.28 -5.70
C GLU A 478 -31.57 -26.16 -6.24
N ALA A 479 -30.49 -26.49 -6.96
CA ALA A 479 -29.68 -25.45 -7.60
C ALA A 479 -30.49 -24.74 -8.71
N ASP A 480 -30.52 -23.41 -8.71
CA ASP A 480 -31.23 -22.57 -9.68
C ASP A 480 -30.23 -21.72 -10.47
N SER A 481 -30.12 -21.98 -11.76
CA SER A 481 -29.36 -21.19 -12.71
C SER A 481 -30.27 -20.63 -13.79
N SER A 482 -30.89 -19.49 -13.50
CA SER A 482 -31.85 -18.81 -14.37
C SER A 482 -31.24 -17.66 -15.19
N GLY A 483 -30.05 -17.18 -14.83
CA GLY A 483 -29.30 -16.21 -15.62
C GLY A 483 -28.70 -16.83 -16.89
N VAL A 484 -28.63 -16.05 -17.99
CA VAL A 484 -27.88 -16.47 -19.19
C VAL A 484 -26.40 -16.64 -18.84
N GLN A 485 -25.77 -17.75 -19.26
CA GLN A 485 -24.38 -18.12 -18.94
C GLN A 485 -24.08 -18.24 -17.43
N ALA A 486 -25.10 -18.46 -16.60
CA ALA A 486 -24.95 -18.53 -15.15
C ALA A 486 -24.54 -19.93 -14.67
N ASN A 487 -23.83 -19.99 -13.54
CA ASN A 487 -23.37 -21.23 -12.91
C ASN A 487 -23.83 -21.32 -11.46
N ALA A 488 -24.76 -22.21 -11.13
CA ALA A 488 -25.19 -22.53 -9.78
C ALA A 488 -24.70 -23.93 -9.37
N LEU A 489 -23.71 -24.01 -8.46
CA LEU A 489 -23.12 -25.27 -8.02
C LEU A 489 -23.21 -25.41 -6.49
N GLY A 490 -24.12 -26.24 -5.98
CA GLY A 490 -24.31 -26.48 -4.56
C GLY A 490 -25.76 -26.77 -4.18
N TYR A 491 -26.00 -27.13 -2.92
CA TYR A 491 -27.36 -27.22 -2.37
C TYR A 491 -27.98 -25.82 -2.37
N ASN A 492 -29.09 -25.64 -3.10
CA ASN A 492 -29.85 -24.39 -3.15
C ASN A 492 -28.95 -23.17 -3.49
N ALA A 493 -28.02 -23.36 -4.42
CA ALA A 493 -27.22 -22.27 -4.98
C ALA A 493 -28.06 -21.56 -6.05
N GLU A 494 -28.05 -20.22 -6.06
CA GLU A 494 -28.87 -19.39 -6.94
C GLU A 494 -27.99 -18.46 -7.78
N ALA A 495 -27.95 -18.66 -9.09
CA ALA A 495 -27.22 -17.82 -10.05
C ALA A 495 -28.21 -17.20 -11.06
N THR A 496 -28.82 -16.08 -10.67
CA THR A 496 -29.91 -15.44 -11.45
C THR A 496 -29.42 -14.29 -12.32
N GLY A 497 -28.22 -13.75 -12.07
CA GLY A 497 -27.63 -12.70 -12.90
C GLY A 497 -27.02 -13.25 -14.20
N THR A 498 -27.02 -12.47 -15.29
CA THR A 498 -26.32 -12.85 -16.53
C THR A 498 -24.82 -13.00 -16.28
N GLY A 499 -24.23 -14.13 -16.65
CA GLY A 499 -22.81 -14.46 -16.44
C GLY A 499 -22.43 -14.63 -14.97
N SER A 500 -23.40 -14.82 -14.08
CA SER A 500 -23.17 -14.95 -12.64
C SER A 500 -22.67 -16.35 -12.26
N SER A 501 -22.02 -16.48 -11.11
CA SER A 501 -21.54 -17.77 -10.59
C SER A 501 -21.78 -17.87 -9.09
N ALA A 502 -22.68 -18.75 -8.68
CA ALA A 502 -22.96 -19.09 -7.30
C ALA A 502 -22.42 -20.50 -6.99
N VAL A 503 -21.41 -20.59 -6.15
CA VAL A 503 -20.75 -21.86 -5.81
C VAL A 503 -20.70 -22.02 -4.29
N GLY A 504 -21.46 -22.98 -3.77
CA GLY A 504 -21.60 -23.25 -2.35
C GLY A 504 -23.05 -23.42 -1.92
N THR A 505 -23.26 -24.02 -0.75
CA THR A 505 -24.61 -24.20 -0.17
C THR A 505 -25.24 -22.84 0.13
N PHE A 506 -26.43 -22.55 -0.44
CA PHE A 506 -27.11 -21.25 -0.32
C PHE A 506 -26.31 -20.05 -0.84
N ALA A 507 -25.34 -20.26 -1.75
CA ALA A 507 -24.67 -19.14 -2.40
C ALA A 507 -25.66 -18.45 -3.35
N ASN A 508 -25.70 -17.11 -3.36
CA ASN A 508 -26.59 -16.33 -4.22
C ASN A 508 -25.78 -15.29 -5.01
N ALA A 509 -25.78 -15.42 -6.33
CA ALA A 509 -25.17 -14.48 -7.26
C ALA A 509 -26.26 -13.87 -8.17
N SER A 510 -26.95 -12.84 -7.67
CA SER A 510 -28.06 -12.20 -8.39
C SER A 510 -27.64 -11.04 -9.30
N GLY A 511 -26.45 -10.46 -9.09
CA GLY A 511 -25.92 -9.38 -9.93
C GLY A 511 -25.39 -9.88 -11.29
N SER A 512 -25.48 -9.06 -12.34
CA SER A 512 -24.87 -9.40 -13.64
C SER A 512 -23.34 -9.48 -13.53
N GLY A 513 -22.74 -10.60 -13.96
CA GLY A 513 -21.32 -10.88 -13.81
C GLY A 513 -20.86 -11.09 -12.36
N ALA A 514 -21.79 -11.28 -11.42
CA ALA A 514 -21.47 -11.44 -10.01
C ALA A 514 -20.96 -12.85 -9.68
N SER A 515 -20.06 -12.95 -8.70
CA SER A 515 -19.49 -14.22 -8.25
C SER A 515 -19.66 -14.39 -6.75
N ALA A 516 -20.47 -15.35 -6.31
CA ALA A 516 -20.66 -15.72 -4.91
C ALA A 516 -20.04 -17.11 -4.67
N LEU A 517 -18.91 -17.16 -3.97
CA LEU A 517 -18.13 -18.37 -3.70
C LEU A 517 -18.02 -18.62 -2.19
N GLY A 518 -18.78 -19.57 -1.68
CA GLY A 518 -18.84 -19.92 -0.26
C GLY A 518 -20.26 -20.14 0.23
N ALA A 519 -20.42 -20.89 1.32
CA ALA A 519 -21.74 -21.15 1.88
C ALA A 519 -22.42 -19.85 2.34
N GLN A 520 -23.67 -19.61 1.93
CA GLN A 520 -24.43 -18.39 2.21
C GLN A 520 -23.75 -17.10 1.74
N SER A 521 -22.81 -17.16 0.79
CA SER A 521 -22.23 -15.96 0.18
C SER A 521 -23.27 -15.27 -0.71
N THR A 522 -23.26 -13.95 -0.76
CA THR A 522 -24.21 -13.15 -1.54
C THR A 522 -23.47 -12.11 -2.37
N ALA A 523 -23.56 -12.19 -3.69
CA ALA A 523 -23.02 -11.22 -4.64
C ALA A 523 -24.18 -10.62 -5.45
N SER A 524 -24.77 -9.54 -4.93
CA SER A 524 -25.99 -8.94 -5.51
C SER A 524 -25.72 -7.71 -6.37
N GLY A 525 -24.57 -7.05 -6.20
CA GLY A 525 -24.16 -5.93 -7.06
C GLY A 525 -23.69 -6.40 -8.44
N ALA A 526 -23.82 -5.57 -9.47
CA ALA A 526 -23.28 -5.90 -10.80
C ALA A 526 -21.75 -5.99 -10.75
N ARG A 527 -21.16 -7.02 -11.37
CA ARG A 527 -19.71 -7.32 -11.35
C ARG A 527 -19.12 -7.46 -9.93
N SER A 528 -19.97 -7.76 -8.93
CA SER A 528 -19.54 -7.94 -7.54
C SER A 528 -18.93 -9.32 -7.31
N THR A 529 -18.03 -9.43 -6.33
CA THR A 529 -17.37 -10.68 -5.97
C THR A 529 -17.44 -10.90 -4.45
N ALA A 530 -18.17 -11.92 -4.01
CA ALA A 530 -18.22 -12.36 -2.61
C ALA A 530 -17.53 -13.72 -2.47
N VAL A 531 -16.44 -13.79 -1.72
CA VAL A 531 -15.66 -15.01 -1.46
C VAL A 531 -15.56 -15.24 0.04
N GLY A 532 -16.05 -16.38 0.53
CA GLY A 532 -16.09 -16.72 1.96
C GLY A 532 -17.50 -17.01 2.45
N ALA A 533 -17.61 -17.76 3.56
CA ALA A 533 -18.92 -18.08 4.13
C ALA A 533 -19.60 -16.80 4.64
N ARG A 534 -20.86 -16.57 4.27
CA ARG A 534 -21.64 -15.36 4.61
C ARG A 534 -21.01 -14.03 4.15
N ALA A 535 -20.09 -14.06 3.18
CA ALA A 535 -19.57 -12.85 2.56
C ALA A 535 -20.67 -12.16 1.74
N ILE A 536 -20.77 -10.83 1.81
CA ILE A 536 -21.79 -10.03 1.13
C ILE A 536 -21.13 -8.95 0.30
N ALA A 537 -21.24 -9.04 -1.03
CA ALA A 537 -20.83 -8.01 -1.98
C ALA A 537 -22.09 -7.46 -2.66
N SER A 538 -22.63 -6.35 -2.15
CA SER A 538 -23.93 -5.81 -2.59
C SER A 538 -23.82 -4.53 -3.41
N GLY A 539 -22.70 -3.80 -3.32
CA GLY A 539 -22.44 -2.68 -4.21
C GLY A 539 -21.95 -3.13 -5.59
N ASP A 540 -22.17 -2.32 -6.62
CA ASP A 540 -21.65 -2.59 -7.96
C ASP A 540 -20.13 -2.54 -7.98
N ASN A 541 -19.46 -3.45 -8.69
CA ASN A 541 -17.99 -3.61 -8.71
C ASN A 541 -17.35 -3.83 -7.33
N SER A 542 -18.13 -4.20 -6.31
CA SER A 542 -17.62 -4.45 -4.97
C SER A 542 -16.94 -5.82 -4.84
N THR A 543 -15.96 -5.92 -3.94
CA THR A 543 -15.28 -7.18 -3.60
C THR A 543 -15.33 -7.41 -2.09
N ALA A 544 -16.00 -8.47 -1.65
CA ALA A 544 -15.98 -8.96 -0.29
C ALA A 544 -15.22 -10.31 -0.24
N ASN A 545 -14.09 -10.37 0.47
CA ASN A 545 -13.25 -11.55 0.57
C ASN A 545 -12.92 -11.87 2.05
N GLY A 546 -13.57 -12.88 2.60
CA GLY A 546 -13.45 -13.28 4.00
C GLY A 546 -14.77 -13.80 4.55
N VAL A 547 -14.74 -14.55 5.65
CA VAL A 547 -15.97 -14.93 6.37
C VAL A 547 -16.61 -13.65 6.91
N ASP A 548 -17.91 -13.48 6.71
CA ASP A 548 -18.66 -12.28 7.13
C ASP A 548 -18.17 -10.95 6.55
N ALA A 549 -17.30 -10.95 5.53
CA ALA A 549 -16.86 -9.72 4.88
C ALA A 549 -18.05 -9.04 4.17
N LYS A 550 -18.17 -7.71 4.29
CA LYS A 550 -19.27 -6.92 3.71
C LYS A 550 -18.73 -5.77 2.89
N ALA A 551 -19.00 -5.78 1.59
CA ALA A 551 -18.71 -4.70 0.66
C ALA A 551 -20.06 -4.17 0.13
N THR A 552 -20.62 -3.15 0.79
CA THR A 552 -21.99 -2.67 0.51
C THR A 552 -22.05 -1.42 -0.34
N GLY A 553 -21.03 -0.56 -0.30
CA GLY A 553 -20.90 0.57 -1.23
C GLY A 553 -20.43 0.13 -2.62
N ALA A 554 -20.69 0.95 -3.64
CA ALA A 554 -20.18 0.71 -4.99
C ALA A 554 -18.65 0.84 -5.04
N SER A 555 -17.99 0.04 -5.88
CA SER A 555 -16.53 0.01 -6.07
C SER A 555 -15.71 -0.21 -4.79
N THR A 556 -16.31 -0.85 -3.78
CA THR A 556 -15.67 -1.10 -2.48
C THR A 556 -14.82 -2.37 -2.44
N VAL A 557 -13.87 -2.40 -1.51
CA VAL A 557 -13.05 -3.58 -1.22
C VAL A 557 -13.09 -3.90 0.27
N ALA A 558 -13.73 -5.00 0.66
CA ALA A 558 -13.69 -5.56 2.01
C ALA A 558 -12.93 -6.88 2.01
N THR A 559 -11.72 -6.93 2.58
CA THR A 559 -10.90 -8.16 2.63
C THR A 559 -10.49 -8.48 4.07
N GLY A 560 -10.95 -9.61 4.61
CA GLY A 560 -10.69 -10.05 5.98
C GLY A 560 -11.94 -10.58 6.66
N ASP A 561 -11.77 -11.36 7.73
CA ASP A 561 -12.87 -11.84 8.57
C ASP A 561 -13.61 -10.64 9.18
N ASN A 562 -14.92 -10.54 8.91
CA ASN A 562 -15.80 -9.44 9.33
C ASN A 562 -15.27 -8.04 8.91
N ALA A 563 -14.55 -7.93 7.79
CA ALA A 563 -14.18 -6.64 7.21
C ALA A 563 -15.42 -5.96 6.60
N GLN A 564 -15.61 -4.65 6.78
CA GLN A 564 -16.82 -3.93 6.33
C GLN A 564 -16.46 -2.63 5.60
N ALA A 565 -16.66 -2.59 4.29
CA ALA A 565 -16.55 -1.40 3.46
C ALA A 565 -17.96 -0.94 3.05
N GLN A 566 -18.46 0.15 3.65
CA GLN A 566 -19.90 0.43 3.69
C GLN A 566 -20.40 1.53 2.73
N SER A 567 -19.56 2.50 2.41
CA SER A 567 -19.85 3.63 1.50
C SER A 567 -19.07 3.48 0.19
N ASP A 568 -19.39 4.24 -0.84
CA ASP A 568 -18.76 4.10 -2.16
C ASP A 568 -17.23 4.28 -2.12
N ASN A 569 -16.50 3.50 -2.92
CA ASN A 569 -15.02 3.48 -3.02
C ASN A 569 -14.26 3.18 -1.72
N ASP A 570 -14.94 2.82 -0.63
CA ASP A 570 -14.31 2.44 0.63
C ASP A 570 -13.41 1.20 0.48
N ILE A 571 -12.32 1.20 1.23
CA ILE A 571 -11.36 0.09 1.36
C ILE A 571 -11.27 -0.32 2.82
N ALA A 572 -11.72 -1.54 3.15
CA ALA A 572 -11.55 -2.18 4.45
C ALA A 572 -10.71 -3.46 4.32
N ILE A 573 -9.49 -3.48 4.84
CA ILE A 573 -8.57 -4.63 4.71
C ILE A 573 -8.05 -5.05 6.10
N GLY A 574 -8.42 -6.23 6.56
CA GLY A 574 -7.99 -6.81 7.84
C GLY A 574 -9.18 -7.35 8.66
N ARG A 575 -8.89 -8.20 9.65
CA ARG A 575 -9.95 -8.73 10.55
C ARG A 575 -10.60 -7.58 11.31
N ASN A 576 -11.93 -7.47 11.25
CA ASN A 576 -12.73 -6.40 11.85
C ASN A 576 -12.35 -4.97 11.38
N ALA A 577 -11.67 -4.81 10.25
CA ALA A 577 -11.50 -3.48 9.64
C ALA A 577 -12.86 -2.96 9.17
N ALA A 578 -13.24 -1.74 9.51
CA ALA A 578 -14.56 -1.23 9.16
C ALA A 578 -14.55 0.27 8.81
N THR A 579 -15.04 0.62 7.64
CA THR A 579 -15.47 1.99 7.35
C THR A 579 -16.93 2.14 7.78
N ALA A 580 -17.31 3.28 8.34
CA ALA A 580 -18.71 3.53 8.67
C ALA A 580 -19.53 3.92 7.43
N SER A 581 -20.84 3.62 7.46
CA SER A 581 -21.77 4.04 6.40
C SER A 581 -22.05 5.55 6.49
N GLY A 582 -21.90 6.27 5.38
CA GLY A 582 -22.04 7.73 5.31
C GLY A 582 -22.17 8.28 3.89
N THR A 583 -21.99 9.59 3.69
CA THR A 583 -22.45 10.29 2.46
C THR A 583 -21.44 10.38 1.32
N ASP A 584 -20.13 10.29 1.60
CA ASP A 584 -19.10 10.73 0.63
C ASP A 584 -18.04 9.65 0.29
N GLY A 585 -18.04 8.52 1.02
CA GLY A 585 -17.18 7.39 0.71
C GLY A 585 -15.68 7.68 0.77
N ASP A 586 -14.90 6.99 -0.07
CA ASP A 586 -13.45 7.13 -0.22
C ASP A 586 -12.64 6.89 1.08
N ASN A 587 -13.17 6.13 2.03
CA ASN A 587 -12.47 5.84 3.29
C ASN A 587 -11.53 4.63 3.16
N ILE A 588 -10.40 4.68 3.86
CA ILE A 588 -9.41 3.61 3.91
C ILE A 588 -9.25 3.16 5.37
N ALA A 589 -9.64 1.92 5.68
CA ALA A 589 -9.41 1.24 6.96
C ALA A 589 -8.56 -0.02 6.72
N VAL A 590 -7.29 -0.02 7.14
CA VAL A 590 -6.38 -1.14 6.91
C VAL A 590 -5.75 -1.61 8.22
N GLY A 591 -6.06 -2.85 8.62
CA GLY A 591 -5.47 -3.52 9.77
C GLY A 591 -6.48 -4.18 10.71
N ASN A 592 -6.04 -4.53 11.92
CA ASN A 592 -6.88 -5.27 12.86
C ASN A 592 -7.76 -4.34 13.70
N GLY A 593 -9.09 -4.42 13.54
CA GLY A 593 -10.01 -3.58 14.31
C GLY A 593 -9.87 -2.07 14.05
N VAL A 594 -9.28 -1.71 12.90
CA VAL A 594 -9.10 -0.33 12.45
C VAL A 594 -10.43 0.20 11.91
N THR A 595 -10.79 1.43 12.25
CA THR A 595 -12.06 2.01 11.82
C THR A 595 -11.92 3.42 11.24
N THR A 596 -12.89 3.82 10.42
CA THR A 596 -13.05 5.23 10.02
C THR A 596 -14.45 5.72 10.35
N GLY A 597 -14.60 7.04 10.49
CA GLY A 597 -15.89 7.69 10.62
C GLY A 597 -16.74 7.64 9.34
N ALA A 598 -18.00 8.06 9.48
CA ALA A 598 -18.97 8.11 8.39
C ALA A 598 -18.83 9.37 7.51
N THR A 599 -18.04 10.34 7.96
CA THR A 599 -17.95 11.66 7.34
C THR A 599 -16.52 11.89 6.87
N GLY A 600 -16.35 12.43 5.67
CA GLY A 600 -15.03 12.72 5.10
C GLY A 600 -14.40 11.54 4.36
N LYS A 601 -13.18 11.79 3.87
CA LYS A 601 -12.32 10.85 3.14
C LYS A 601 -11.16 10.43 4.02
N ASN A 602 -11.43 9.54 4.97
CA ASN A 602 -10.50 9.24 6.05
C ASN A 602 -9.50 8.15 5.69
N VAL A 603 -8.29 8.20 6.27
CA VAL A 603 -7.26 7.18 6.16
C VAL A 603 -6.87 6.69 7.55
N ALA A 604 -7.24 5.47 7.90
CA ALA A 604 -6.85 4.77 9.11
C ALA A 604 -6.08 3.49 8.77
N ILE A 605 -4.84 3.36 9.24
CA ILE A 605 -3.95 2.22 8.95
C ILE A 605 -3.23 1.78 10.23
N GLY A 606 -3.40 0.53 10.69
CA GLY A 606 -2.65 0.00 11.84
C GLY A 606 -3.35 -1.12 12.63
N SER A 607 -3.49 -0.96 13.94
CA SER A 607 -4.15 -1.96 14.80
C SER A 607 -4.75 -1.32 16.05
N ASP A 608 -5.50 -2.12 16.81
CA ASP A 608 -5.93 -1.82 18.17
C ASP A 608 -6.59 -0.44 18.26
N GLY A 609 -7.84 -0.31 17.79
CA GLY A 609 -8.63 0.93 17.98
C GLY A 609 -8.21 2.15 17.16
N THR A 610 -7.23 2.05 16.26
CA THR A 610 -6.87 3.14 15.33
C THR A 610 -8.07 3.64 14.55
N THR A 611 -8.36 4.94 14.66
CA THR A 611 -9.55 5.59 14.13
C THR A 611 -9.24 6.94 13.51
N ALA A 612 -9.76 7.19 12.31
CA ALA A 612 -9.73 8.49 11.64
C ALA A 612 -11.16 8.96 11.34
N ASN A 613 -11.51 10.18 11.76
CA ASN A 613 -12.84 10.73 11.65
C ASN A 613 -12.79 12.23 11.32
N SER A 614 -13.16 12.61 10.10
CA SER A 614 -13.30 14.01 9.73
C SER A 614 -14.54 14.64 10.36
N GLU A 615 -14.54 15.96 10.48
CA GLU A 615 -15.68 16.73 10.95
C GLU A 615 -16.70 17.00 9.83
N THR A 616 -16.21 17.22 8.60
CA THR A 616 -17.02 17.53 7.41
C THR A 616 -16.80 16.53 6.27
N ALA A 617 -17.76 16.51 5.34
CA ALA A 617 -17.83 15.52 4.26
C ALA A 617 -16.72 15.69 3.21
N GLU A 618 -16.27 16.92 2.99
CA GLU A 618 -15.11 17.26 2.13
C GLU A 618 -13.76 17.12 2.85
N GLY A 619 -13.78 16.98 4.17
CA GLY A 619 -12.57 16.84 4.98
C GLY A 619 -11.93 15.44 4.88
N GLY A 620 -10.76 15.28 5.49
CA GLY A 620 -10.16 13.97 5.70
C GLY A 620 -9.25 13.96 6.91
N ALA A 621 -9.30 12.89 7.70
CA ALA A 621 -8.39 12.64 8.83
C ALA A 621 -7.41 11.50 8.50
N VAL A 622 -6.21 11.53 9.08
CA VAL A 622 -5.15 10.52 8.88
C VAL A 622 -4.71 9.95 10.23
N ALA A 623 -4.89 8.65 10.43
CA ALA A 623 -4.47 7.91 11.62
C ALA A 623 -3.60 6.70 11.21
N ILE A 624 -2.30 6.70 11.52
CA ILE A 624 -1.36 5.64 11.09
C ILE A 624 -0.53 5.11 12.26
N GLY A 625 -0.69 3.82 12.57
CA GLY A 625 -0.02 3.14 13.68
C GLY A 625 -1.01 2.44 14.62
N ARG A 626 -0.55 2.06 15.82
CA ARG A 626 -1.39 1.40 16.82
C ARG A 626 -2.11 2.45 17.69
N ASP A 627 -3.38 2.23 18.02
CA ASP A 627 -4.19 3.06 18.93
C ASP A 627 -4.17 4.57 18.58
N GLN A 628 -4.10 4.92 17.28
CA GLN A 628 -4.14 6.32 16.84
C GLN A 628 -5.57 6.87 16.82
N VAL A 629 -5.76 8.11 17.23
CA VAL A 629 -7.05 8.80 17.12
C VAL A 629 -6.85 10.12 16.41
N ALA A 630 -7.39 10.26 15.20
CA ALA A 630 -7.46 11.52 14.46
C ALA A 630 -8.93 11.93 14.30
N ASN A 631 -9.32 13.06 14.89
CA ASN A 631 -10.69 13.57 14.87
C ASN A 631 -10.69 15.05 14.44
N GLY A 632 -11.33 15.39 13.33
CA GLY A 632 -11.34 16.74 12.76
C GLY A 632 -10.82 16.80 11.33
N ASP A 633 -11.17 17.86 10.60
CA ASP A 633 -10.77 18.02 9.21
C ASP A 633 -9.27 18.29 9.10
N GLY A 634 -8.54 17.44 8.37
CA GLY A 634 -7.09 17.52 8.26
C GLY A 634 -6.33 17.12 9.52
N ALA A 635 -6.98 16.46 10.48
CA ALA A 635 -6.31 15.94 11.68
C ALA A 635 -5.34 14.80 11.33
N VAL A 636 -4.15 14.77 11.94
CA VAL A 636 -3.10 13.78 11.68
C VAL A 636 -2.58 13.19 12.99
N ALA A 637 -2.73 11.88 13.17
CA ALA A 637 -2.16 11.11 14.28
C ALA A 637 -1.28 9.97 13.74
N ILE A 638 0.04 10.03 13.95
CA ILE A 638 0.99 9.04 13.41
C ILE A 638 1.99 8.56 14.48
N GLY A 639 2.09 7.25 14.69
CA GLY A 639 3.05 6.62 15.60
C GLY A 639 2.43 5.58 16.54
N ASP A 640 2.64 5.68 17.85
CA ASP A 640 2.14 4.68 18.81
C ASP A 640 2.04 5.16 20.28
N PRO A 641 0.85 5.29 20.89
CA PRO A 641 -0.38 5.88 20.39
C PRO A 641 -0.28 7.42 20.27
N ASN A 642 -1.06 8.08 19.42
CA ASN A 642 -1.24 9.55 19.46
C ASN A 642 -2.70 9.93 19.29
N ARG A 643 -3.07 11.11 19.80
CA ARG A 643 -4.43 11.66 19.76
C ARG A 643 -4.38 13.07 19.18
N ALA A 644 -4.89 13.26 17.97
CA ALA A 644 -5.12 14.55 17.34
C ALA A 644 -6.64 14.79 17.29
N SER A 645 -7.15 15.80 18.01
CA SER A 645 -8.57 16.14 18.06
C SER A 645 -8.75 17.63 17.84
N GLY A 646 -9.24 18.00 16.66
CA GLY A 646 -9.35 19.37 16.17
C GLY A 646 -9.00 19.45 14.68
N SER A 647 -9.66 20.35 13.97
CA SER A 647 -9.38 20.56 12.55
C SER A 647 -7.96 21.14 12.38
N GLY A 648 -7.15 20.47 11.56
CA GLY A 648 -5.71 20.74 11.37
C GLY A 648 -4.81 20.34 12.55
N ALA A 649 -5.30 19.58 13.54
CA ALA A 649 -4.46 19.12 14.65
C ALA A 649 -3.45 18.05 14.21
N VAL A 650 -2.23 18.09 14.74
CA VAL A 650 -1.14 17.15 14.39
C VAL A 650 -0.51 16.56 15.64
N ALA A 651 -0.53 15.23 15.77
CA ALA A 651 0.14 14.49 16.81
C ALA A 651 1.07 13.41 16.21
N LEU A 652 2.39 13.52 16.42
CA LEU A 652 3.40 12.66 15.80
C LEU A 652 4.40 12.10 16.83
N GLY A 653 4.57 10.77 16.84
CA GLY A 653 5.54 10.08 17.70
C GLY A 653 4.86 9.13 18.69
N LYS A 654 5.12 9.28 19.99
CA LYS A 654 4.62 8.38 21.05
C LYS A 654 3.85 9.16 22.11
N ASP A 655 2.67 8.69 22.50
CA ASP A 655 1.80 9.27 23.54
C ASP A 655 1.52 10.79 23.41
N ASN A 656 1.55 11.37 22.21
CA ASN A 656 1.27 12.80 22.07
C ASN A 656 -0.23 13.09 21.98
N THR A 657 -0.65 14.19 22.57
CA THR A 657 -2.03 14.70 22.53
C THR A 657 -2.03 16.13 21.99
N ALA A 658 -2.63 16.32 20.81
CA ALA A 658 -2.94 17.62 20.24
C ALA A 658 -4.47 17.77 20.22
N ALA A 659 -5.04 18.37 21.27
CA ALA A 659 -6.48 18.40 21.49
C ALA A 659 -6.90 19.54 22.42
N GLY A 660 -8.20 19.71 22.69
CA GLY A 660 -8.71 20.73 23.62
C GLY A 660 -8.61 20.37 25.11
N ASP A 661 -8.26 19.11 25.41
CA ASP A 661 -8.03 18.58 26.75
C ASP A 661 -7.08 17.37 26.71
N ALA A 662 -6.55 16.97 27.87
CA ALA A 662 -5.61 15.85 27.96
C ALA A 662 -6.22 14.47 27.61
N ALA A 663 -7.54 14.33 27.65
CA ALA A 663 -8.24 13.11 27.24
C ALA A 663 -8.50 13.07 25.72
N ALA A 664 -8.20 14.15 25.01
CA ALA A 664 -8.61 14.43 23.64
C ALA A 664 -10.11 14.31 23.39
N THR A 665 -10.94 14.68 24.37
CA THR A 665 -12.41 14.72 24.23
C THR A 665 -12.92 16.03 23.65
N SER A 666 -12.17 17.11 23.83
CA SER A 666 -12.43 18.43 23.27
C SER A 666 -11.53 18.67 22.06
N MET A 667 -12.01 19.46 21.09
CA MET A 667 -11.26 19.80 19.90
C MET A 667 -10.42 21.07 20.10
N ALA A 668 -9.17 21.05 19.64
CA ALA A 668 -8.31 22.22 19.51
C ALA A 668 -7.80 22.34 18.08
N ASN A 669 -8.40 23.25 17.31
CA ASN A 669 -8.01 23.44 15.93
C ASN A 669 -6.56 23.94 15.84
N GLY A 670 -5.78 23.37 14.93
CA GLY A 670 -4.38 23.72 14.69
C GLY A 670 -3.39 23.39 15.81
N ALA A 671 -3.77 22.58 16.81
CA ALA A 671 -2.84 22.14 17.85
C ALA A 671 -1.76 21.19 17.29
N VAL A 672 -0.51 21.30 17.75
CA VAL A 672 0.62 20.50 17.26
C VAL A 672 1.39 19.88 18.43
N ALA A 673 1.43 18.56 18.54
CA ALA A 673 2.17 17.81 19.54
C ALA A 673 3.14 16.81 18.89
N ILE A 674 4.46 17.02 19.01
CA ILE A 674 5.47 16.21 18.29
C ILE A 674 6.56 15.72 19.23
N GLY A 675 6.79 14.40 19.26
CA GLY A 675 7.86 13.76 20.03
C GLY A 675 7.34 12.66 20.95
N ASN A 676 7.58 12.77 22.25
CA ASN A 676 7.14 11.78 23.24
C ASN A 676 6.34 12.43 24.38
N THR A 677 5.10 11.99 24.59
CA THR A 677 4.25 12.40 25.73
C THR A 677 3.94 13.91 25.78
N ASN A 678 3.97 14.61 24.64
CA ASN A 678 3.66 16.05 24.61
C ASN A 678 2.16 16.32 24.60
N GLN A 679 1.75 17.44 25.18
CA GLN A 679 0.35 17.86 25.29
C GLN A 679 0.17 19.29 24.77
N ALA A 680 -0.35 19.44 23.57
CA ALA A 680 -0.81 20.70 23.00
C ALA A 680 -2.32 20.81 23.23
N ILE A 681 -2.72 21.47 24.32
CA ILE A 681 -4.10 21.49 24.84
C ILE A 681 -4.90 22.71 24.37
N GLY A 682 -4.22 23.82 24.05
CA GLY A 682 -4.86 25.03 23.55
C GLY A 682 -5.14 24.99 22.05
N GLN A 683 -6.15 25.73 21.60
CA GLN A 683 -6.31 26.06 20.18
C GLN A 683 -5.02 26.70 19.64
N GLY A 684 -4.51 26.20 18.51
CA GLY A 684 -3.27 26.66 17.88
C GLY A 684 -2.01 26.50 18.74
N SER A 685 -2.06 25.70 19.81
CA SER A 685 -0.91 25.49 20.69
C SER A 685 0.12 24.53 20.09
N VAL A 686 1.38 24.66 20.51
CA VAL A 686 2.50 23.86 20.00
C VAL A 686 3.29 23.28 21.17
N ALA A 687 3.38 21.95 21.26
CA ALA A 687 4.18 21.24 22.24
C ALA A 687 5.14 20.27 21.54
N ILE A 688 6.45 20.56 21.59
CA ILE A 688 7.47 19.79 20.86
C ILE A 688 8.58 19.38 21.81
N GLY A 689 8.96 18.10 21.76
CA GLY A 689 10.07 17.53 22.54
C GLY A 689 9.64 16.31 23.35
N ASN A 690 9.87 16.34 24.66
CA ASN A 690 9.53 15.24 25.56
C ASN A 690 8.74 15.77 26.76
N THR A 691 7.53 15.27 27.00
CA THR A 691 6.67 15.66 28.13
C THR A 691 6.37 17.18 28.20
N SER A 692 6.46 17.88 27.07
CA SER A 692 6.16 19.33 27.03
C SER A 692 4.66 19.58 26.98
N VAL A 693 4.21 20.66 27.64
CA VAL A 693 2.80 21.00 27.80
C VAL A 693 2.55 22.45 27.38
N ALA A 694 1.68 22.66 26.40
CA ALA A 694 1.12 23.95 26.05
C ALA A 694 -0.36 23.95 26.46
N ALA A 695 -0.66 24.42 27.66
CA ALA A 695 -1.93 24.20 28.35
C ALA A 695 -3.09 25.09 27.88
N ALA A 696 -2.80 26.18 27.17
CA ALA A 696 -3.77 27.22 26.79
C ALA A 696 -3.59 27.69 25.35
N ALA A 697 -4.58 28.42 24.83
CA ALA A 697 -4.64 28.86 23.44
C ALA A 697 -3.39 29.66 23.03
N GLY A 698 -2.81 29.33 21.87
CA GLY A 698 -1.59 29.95 21.34
C GLY A 698 -0.32 29.71 22.17
N GLY A 699 -0.35 28.84 23.19
CA GLY A 699 0.83 28.51 23.99
C GLY A 699 1.87 27.72 23.18
N ILE A 700 3.15 27.97 23.43
CA ILE A 700 4.28 27.29 22.78
C ILE A 700 5.22 26.71 23.84
N ALA A 701 5.39 25.40 23.86
CA ALA A 701 6.31 24.68 24.73
C ALA A 701 7.29 23.87 23.88
N LEU A 702 8.57 24.25 23.88
CA LEU A 702 9.63 23.60 23.11
C LEU A 702 10.78 23.19 24.03
N GLY A 703 10.95 21.88 24.24
CA GLY A 703 11.99 21.33 25.10
C GLY A 703 11.62 20.00 25.77
N ASP A 704 12.39 19.64 26.80
CA ASP A 704 12.04 18.55 27.71
C ASP A 704 11.31 19.11 28.93
N THR A 705 10.07 18.70 29.15
CA THR A 705 9.21 19.20 30.24
C THR A 705 9.01 20.72 30.20
N ALA A 706 9.01 21.34 29.01
CA ALA A 706 8.67 22.76 28.87
C ALA A 706 7.17 22.95 29.12
N ASN A 707 6.77 24.03 29.79
CA ASN A 707 5.39 24.21 30.26
C ASN A 707 4.89 25.65 30.04
N ALA A 708 4.12 25.86 28.97
CA ALA A 708 3.40 27.10 28.72
C ALA A 708 1.99 26.98 29.33
N GLN A 709 1.80 27.52 30.54
CA GLN A 709 0.58 27.33 31.34
C GLN A 709 -0.57 28.27 30.96
N ALA A 710 -0.25 29.42 30.36
CA ALA A 710 -1.21 30.48 30.08
C ALA A 710 -1.30 30.82 28.57
N GLU A 711 -2.35 31.55 28.20
CA GLU A 711 -2.61 31.94 26.80
C GLU A 711 -1.42 32.68 26.20
N ARG A 712 -1.02 32.31 24.98
CA ARG A 712 0.10 32.91 24.25
C ARG A 712 1.43 32.92 25.02
N GLY A 713 1.56 32.11 26.08
CA GLY A 713 2.81 31.93 26.80
C GLY A 713 3.81 31.11 26.00
N VAL A 714 5.10 31.48 26.06
CA VAL A 714 6.19 30.80 25.34
C VAL A 714 7.20 30.25 26.34
N ALA A 715 7.31 28.93 26.43
CA ALA A 715 8.33 28.23 27.20
C ALA A 715 9.33 27.58 26.24
N LEU A 716 10.53 28.15 26.12
CA LEU A 716 11.59 27.69 25.22
C LEU A 716 12.81 27.22 26.03
N GLY A 717 12.95 25.90 26.18
CA GLY A 717 14.03 25.27 26.94
C GLY A 717 13.51 24.20 27.90
N SER A 718 14.40 23.28 28.31
CA SER A 718 14.02 22.21 29.24
C SER A 718 13.57 22.76 30.59
N ASN A 719 12.44 22.31 31.12
CA ASN A 719 11.83 22.80 32.36
C ASN A 719 11.54 24.31 32.36
N ALA A 720 11.49 24.98 31.20
CA ALA A 720 11.05 26.36 31.12
C ALA A 720 9.54 26.44 31.43
N VAL A 721 9.11 27.42 32.22
CA VAL A 721 7.72 27.59 32.65
C VAL A 721 7.25 29.01 32.41
N ALA A 722 6.30 29.18 31.50
CA ALA A 722 5.62 30.46 31.26
C ALA A 722 4.25 30.42 31.96
N THR A 723 4.12 31.16 33.06
CA THR A 723 2.99 31.05 34.00
C THR A 723 1.85 32.03 33.70
N ASN A 724 2.14 33.19 33.08
CA ASN A 724 1.13 34.23 32.80
C ASN A 724 0.94 34.42 31.30
N ALA A 725 -0.18 35.04 30.92
CA ALA A 725 -0.50 35.29 29.52
C ALA A 725 0.57 36.18 28.88
N ASP A 726 0.90 35.90 27.61
CA ASP A 726 1.86 36.67 26.81
C ASP A 726 3.30 36.71 27.36
N ASP A 727 3.63 35.89 28.38
CA ASP A 727 4.98 35.76 28.94
C ASP A 727 5.90 34.91 28.06
N VAL A 728 7.21 35.17 28.16
CA VAL A 728 8.25 34.34 27.54
C VAL A 728 9.26 33.85 28.59
N ALA A 729 9.28 32.54 28.84
CA ALA A 729 10.35 31.87 29.57
C ALA A 729 11.40 31.35 28.57
N LEU A 730 12.59 31.93 28.59
CA LEU A 730 13.67 31.65 27.64
C LEU A 730 14.87 31.01 28.34
N GLY A 731 15.20 29.78 27.95
CA GLY A 731 16.30 29.00 28.51
C GLY A 731 15.85 27.93 29.52
N SER A 732 16.75 26.99 29.80
CA SER A 732 16.48 25.86 30.70
C SER A 732 16.16 26.32 32.12
N GLY A 733 15.08 25.82 32.72
CA GLY A 733 14.64 26.16 34.08
C GLY A 733 14.22 27.62 34.28
N SER A 734 14.03 28.38 33.19
CA SER A 734 13.52 29.75 33.28
C SER A 734 12.05 29.74 33.67
N VAL A 735 11.67 30.60 34.61
CA VAL A 735 10.28 30.68 35.11
C VAL A 735 9.83 32.13 35.03
N THR A 736 8.69 32.39 34.40
CA THR A 736 8.11 33.74 34.41
C THR A 736 7.33 34.01 35.69
N SER A 737 7.30 35.26 36.11
CA SER A 737 6.51 35.79 37.23
C SER A 737 5.58 36.88 36.70
N ALA A 738 4.55 37.24 37.47
CA ALA A 738 3.65 38.32 37.06
C ALA A 738 4.42 39.61 36.78
N ALA A 739 4.02 40.36 35.75
CA ALA A 739 4.59 41.67 35.46
C ALA A 739 4.48 42.57 36.70
N ASN A 740 5.58 43.26 37.04
CA ASN A 740 5.68 44.06 38.26
C ASN A 740 5.75 45.56 37.93
N PRO A 741 4.63 46.30 37.99
CA PRO A 741 4.58 47.75 37.75
C PRO A 741 5.50 48.50 38.71
N THR A 742 6.54 49.13 38.19
CA THR A 742 7.49 49.94 38.99
C THR A 742 7.47 51.37 38.49
N ALA A 743 6.61 52.20 39.08
CA ALA A 743 6.39 53.58 38.61
C ALA A 743 7.51 54.55 39.00
N ASN A 744 8.18 54.28 40.12
CA ASN A 744 9.24 55.10 40.67
C ASN A 744 10.14 54.26 41.59
N GLY A 745 11.28 54.83 41.96
CA GLY A 745 12.18 54.30 42.97
C GLY A 745 12.78 55.42 43.82
N THR A 746 12.98 55.16 45.11
CA THR A 746 13.60 56.13 46.02
C THR A 746 15.06 55.76 46.25
N VAL A 747 15.98 56.67 45.90
CA VAL A 747 17.42 56.54 46.17
C VAL A 747 17.83 57.71 47.06
N GLY A 748 18.38 57.42 48.25
CA GLY A 748 18.81 58.45 49.20
C GLY A 748 17.69 59.38 49.70
N GLY A 749 16.44 58.91 49.72
CA GLY A 749 15.27 59.72 50.12
C GLY A 749 14.65 60.57 49.01
N VAL A 750 15.25 60.60 47.81
CA VAL A 750 14.71 61.28 46.63
C VAL A 750 13.99 60.28 45.73
N ASN A 751 12.76 60.61 45.34
CA ASN A 751 11.92 59.77 44.49
C ASN A 751 12.15 60.08 43.00
N TYR A 752 12.46 59.05 42.20
CA TYR A 752 12.69 59.14 40.76
C TYR A 752 11.60 58.38 40.00
N ASN A 753 10.95 59.03 39.03
CA ASN A 753 9.94 58.38 38.18
C ASN A 753 10.61 57.57 37.05
N TYR A 754 10.01 56.44 36.67
CA TYR A 754 10.49 55.58 35.58
C TYR A 754 9.53 55.54 34.38
N ALA A 755 10.07 55.25 33.19
CA ALA A 755 9.27 54.95 32.00
C ALA A 755 8.76 53.49 32.03
N GLY A 756 7.75 53.16 31.22
CA GLY A 756 7.26 51.78 31.09
C GLY A 756 6.56 51.24 32.34
N THR A 757 5.85 52.09 33.08
CA THR A 757 5.32 51.79 34.42
C THR A 757 4.25 50.70 34.46
N THR A 758 3.68 50.31 33.32
CA THR A 758 2.59 49.32 33.21
C THR A 758 2.95 48.19 32.22
N PRO A 759 3.94 47.34 32.53
CA PRO A 759 4.26 46.18 31.69
C PRO A 759 3.09 45.19 31.69
N SER A 760 2.74 44.64 30.52
CA SER A 760 1.66 43.66 30.37
C SER A 760 2.12 42.20 30.56
N SER A 761 3.39 41.91 30.31
CA SER A 761 4.01 40.58 30.45
C SER A 761 5.50 40.72 30.70
N VAL A 762 6.19 39.60 30.94
CA VAL A 762 7.64 39.56 31.16
C VAL A 762 8.34 38.56 30.25
N VAL A 763 9.60 38.87 29.92
CA VAL A 763 10.57 37.89 29.42
C VAL A 763 11.46 37.48 30.58
N SER A 764 11.39 36.21 31.00
CA SER A 764 12.28 35.64 32.00
C SER A 764 13.38 34.83 31.35
N VAL A 765 14.64 35.14 31.68
CA VAL A 765 15.82 34.40 31.22
C VAL A 765 16.37 33.44 32.28
N GLY A 766 15.69 33.28 33.42
CA GLY A 766 16.13 32.42 34.52
C GLY A 766 15.04 32.22 35.57
N SER A 767 15.44 31.85 36.78
CA SER A 767 14.55 31.78 37.94
C SER A 767 15.25 32.40 39.14
N ALA A 768 14.52 32.67 40.23
CA ALA A 768 15.10 33.24 41.44
C ALA A 768 16.26 32.34 41.96
N GLY A 769 17.44 32.94 42.16
CA GLY A 769 18.67 32.25 42.53
C GLY A 769 19.39 31.53 41.39
N ASN A 770 18.84 31.55 40.17
CA ASN A 770 19.42 31.00 38.94
C ASN A 770 19.28 32.02 37.80
N GLU A 771 19.63 33.27 38.06
CA GLU A 771 19.61 34.36 37.10
C GLU A 771 20.66 34.16 35.99
N ARG A 772 20.39 34.70 34.80
CA ARG A 772 21.33 34.69 33.69
C ARG A 772 21.81 36.09 33.34
N GLN A 773 23.07 36.18 32.95
CA GLN A 773 23.59 37.37 32.30
C GLN A 773 22.99 37.50 30.91
N ILE A 774 22.51 38.70 30.58
CA ILE A 774 22.17 39.07 29.20
C ILE A 774 23.39 39.83 28.65
N THR A 775 24.18 39.14 27.83
CA THR A 775 25.41 39.70 27.25
C THR A 775 25.15 40.29 25.87
N ASN A 776 26.09 41.10 25.37
CA ASN A 776 25.98 41.81 24.09
C ASN A 776 24.79 42.79 24.00
N VAL A 777 24.37 43.34 25.15
CA VAL A 777 23.39 44.43 25.19
C VAL A 777 24.08 45.73 24.80
N ALA A 778 23.71 46.26 23.63
CA ALA A 778 24.16 47.57 23.18
C ALA A 778 23.70 48.66 24.17
N ALA A 779 24.40 49.80 24.19
CA ALA A 779 24.03 50.89 25.10
C ALA A 779 22.61 51.40 24.79
N GLY A 780 21.72 51.33 25.78
CA GLY A 780 20.35 51.83 25.67
C GLY A 780 20.30 53.34 25.63
N ARG A 781 19.24 53.93 25.09
CA ARG A 781 19.05 55.39 25.21
C ARG A 781 18.86 55.77 26.68
N VAL A 782 19.50 56.84 27.13
CA VAL A 782 19.33 57.39 28.49
C VAL A 782 18.49 58.67 28.38
N SER A 783 17.18 58.55 28.58
CA SER A 783 16.21 59.66 28.59
C SER A 783 15.01 59.32 29.47
N GLU A 784 14.20 60.31 29.85
CA GLU A 784 13.03 60.14 30.74
C GLU A 784 11.98 59.14 30.22
N THR A 785 11.92 58.92 28.90
CA THR A 785 10.94 58.06 28.24
C THR A 785 11.51 56.74 27.73
N SER A 786 12.81 56.48 27.96
CA SER A 786 13.48 55.29 27.41
C SER A 786 13.05 54.02 28.14
N THR A 787 12.80 52.96 27.38
CA THR A 787 12.54 51.60 27.87
C THR A 787 13.57 50.61 27.33
N ASP A 788 14.72 51.11 26.86
CA ASP A 788 15.83 50.27 26.40
C ASP A 788 16.55 49.67 27.62
N ALA A 789 17.08 48.45 27.48
CA ALA A 789 17.94 47.88 28.51
C ALA A 789 19.23 48.70 28.66
N ILE A 790 19.64 48.93 29.92
CA ILE A 790 20.90 49.60 30.24
C ILE A 790 21.99 48.55 30.42
N ASN A 791 23.15 48.74 29.80
CA ASN A 791 24.28 47.84 29.97
C ASN A 791 25.25 48.32 31.07
N GLY A 792 26.21 47.47 31.42
CA GLY A 792 27.16 47.76 32.51
C GLY A 792 28.02 49.00 32.28
N SER A 793 28.36 49.35 31.04
CA SER A 793 29.21 50.52 30.76
C SER A 793 28.49 51.85 31.00
N GLN A 794 27.17 51.90 30.77
CA GLN A 794 26.36 53.08 31.07
C GLN A 794 26.23 53.33 32.57
N LEU A 795 25.98 52.28 33.37
CA LEU A 795 25.95 52.40 34.83
C LEU A 795 27.32 52.81 35.38
N TYR A 796 28.39 52.19 34.88
CA TYR A 796 29.77 52.53 35.26
C TYR A 796 30.11 54.00 34.95
N SER A 797 29.69 54.52 33.79
CA SER A 797 29.89 55.94 33.43
C SER A 797 29.20 56.91 34.39
N THR A 798 28.00 56.56 34.87
CA THR A 798 27.26 57.37 35.86
C THR A 798 27.93 57.32 37.24
N GLN A 799 28.42 56.14 37.65
CA GLN A 799 29.10 55.97 38.92
C GLN A 799 30.42 56.77 38.98
N GLN A 800 31.18 56.79 37.89
CA GLN A 800 32.39 57.62 37.78
C GLN A 800 32.05 59.12 37.88
N ALA A 801 30.99 59.57 37.20
CA ALA A 801 30.57 60.97 37.28
C ALA A 801 30.18 61.39 38.71
N LEU A 802 29.51 60.51 39.47
CA LEU A 802 29.16 60.76 40.87
C LEU A 802 30.38 60.78 41.81
N GLY A 803 31.33 59.86 41.61
CA GLY A 803 32.59 59.82 42.37
C GLY A 803 33.39 61.11 42.22
N ASN A 804 33.54 61.58 40.97
CA ASN A 804 34.24 62.84 40.67
C ASN A 804 33.58 64.05 41.36
N LEU A 805 32.24 64.08 41.48
CA LEU A 805 31.51 65.15 42.16
C LEU A 805 31.74 65.14 43.67
N ALA A 806 31.71 63.97 44.30
CA ALA A 806 31.97 63.81 45.74
C ALA A 806 33.41 64.25 46.09
N GLU A 807 34.38 63.82 45.28
CA GLU A 807 35.80 64.17 45.46
C GLU A 807 36.04 65.67 45.26
N SER A 808 35.41 66.28 44.26
CA SER A 808 35.46 67.73 44.08
C SER A 808 34.87 68.49 45.27
N THR A 809 33.78 68.00 45.87
CA THR A 809 33.13 68.67 47.02
C THR A 809 34.00 68.60 48.29
N ALA A 810 34.64 67.45 48.55
CA ALA A 810 35.58 67.30 49.68
C ALA A 810 36.80 68.22 49.51
N ASN A 811 37.38 68.27 48.30
CA ASN A 811 38.52 69.14 47.98
C ASN A 811 38.20 70.63 48.15
N HIS A 812 36.98 71.07 47.81
CA HIS A 812 36.59 72.48 47.95
C HIS A 812 36.31 72.91 49.40
N LEU A 813 35.92 71.99 50.30
CA LEU A 813 35.77 72.30 51.74
C LEU A 813 37.15 72.39 52.43
N GLY A 814 38.15 71.62 52.01
CA GLY A 814 39.48 71.64 52.62
C GLY A 814 39.45 71.16 54.08
N GLY A 815 40.40 71.62 54.92
CA GLY A 815 40.40 71.30 56.36
C GLY A 815 40.50 69.80 56.70
N GLY A 816 40.94 68.95 55.76
CA GLY A 816 41.01 67.49 55.94
C GLY A 816 39.73 66.72 55.59
N SER A 817 38.73 67.37 54.97
CA SER A 817 37.57 66.68 54.39
C SER A 817 37.98 65.68 53.29
N VAL A 818 37.46 64.46 53.35
CA VAL A 818 37.71 63.38 52.38
C VAL A 818 36.42 62.63 52.06
N VAL A 819 36.38 61.97 50.90
CA VAL A 819 35.29 61.03 50.58
C VAL A 819 35.63 59.68 51.23
N ASN A 820 34.76 59.20 52.11
CA ASN A 820 34.89 57.90 52.76
C ASN A 820 34.54 56.76 51.79
N PRO A 821 34.96 55.50 52.07
CA PRO A 821 34.64 54.34 51.23
C PRO A 821 33.14 54.07 51.05
N ASP A 822 32.29 54.63 51.91
CA ASP A 822 30.82 54.56 51.81
C ASP A 822 30.20 55.71 50.97
N GLY A 823 31.02 56.60 50.42
CA GLY A 823 30.62 57.74 49.59
C GLY A 823 30.25 59.02 50.36
N THR A 824 30.34 59.04 51.70
CA THR A 824 30.10 60.25 52.52
C THR A 824 31.33 61.16 52.56
N ILE A 825 31.16 62.48 52.80
CA ILE A 825 32.28 63.43 52.95
C ILE A 825 32.50 63.74 54.43
N SER A 826 33.72 63.62 54.94
CA SER A 826 34.06 63.99 56.32
C SER A 826 34.03 65.51 56.54
N ALA A 827 33.65 65.94 57.75
CA ALA A 827 33.64 67.37 58.10
C ALA A 827 35.07 67.94 58.13
N PRO A 828 35.27 69.21 57.71
CA PRO A 828 36.60 69.85 57.75
C PRO A 828 37.01 70.14 59.20
N SER A 829 38.25 70.52 59.45
CA SER A 829 38.77 70.94 60.75
C SER A 829 39.81 72.04 60.57
N TYR A 830 39.39 73.29 60.73
CA TYR A 830 40.22 74.50 60.67
C TYR A 830 40.77 74.82 62.07
N ILE A 831 42.05 75.21 62.18
CA ILE A 831 42.63 75.67 63.45
C ILE A 831 42.70 77.19 63.41
N VAL A 832 41.95 77.86 64.28
CA VAL A 832 42.02 79.31 64.44
C VAL A 832 42.20 79.62 65.92
N ASN A 833 43.22 80.42 66.25
CA ASN A 833 43.67 80.68 67.62
C ASN A 833 43.85 79.37 68.43
N GLU A 834 44.59 78.42 67.85
CA GLU A 834 44.92 77.12 68.47
C GLU A 834 43.70 76.22 68.80
N THR A 835 42.49 76.60 68.36
CA THR A 835 41.26 75.85 68.63
C THR A 835 40.72 75.22 67.33
N PRO A 836 40.46 73.90 67.28
CA PRO A 836 39.88 73.24 66.11
C PRO A 836 38.40 73.58 65.93
N ILE A 837 38.03 73.91 64.70
CA ILE A 837 36.70 74.35 64.29
C ILE A 837 36.31 73.61 63.01
N ASN A 838 35.19 72.90 63.01
CA ASN A 838 34.89 71.88 61.99
C ASN A 838 33.91 72.31 60.88
N ASN A 839 33.76 73.63 60.69
CA ASN A 839 33.01 74.23 59.60
C ASN A 839 33.56 75.63 59.30
N VAL A 840 33.34 76.11 58.08
CA VAL A 840 33.98 77.34 57.57
C VAL A 840 33.45 78.60 58.24
N GLY A 841 32.19 78.58 58.69
CA GLY A 841 31.52 79.72 59.30
C GLY A 841 32.18 80.13 60.62
N ASP A 842 32.33 79.16 61.52
CA ASP A 842 32.90 79.39 62.85
C ASP A 842 34.40 79.77 62.82
N ALA A 843 35.15 79.36 61.78
CA ALA A 843 36.57 79.65 61.64
C ALA A 843 36.84 81.12 61.25
N ILE A 844 35.98 81.71 60.42
CA ILE A 844 36.08 83.12 60.03
C ILE A 844 35.78 84.03 61.23
N GLU A 845 34.83 83.65 62.09
CA GLU A 845 34.51 84.40 63.31
C GLU A 845 35.68 84.43 64.32
N ALA A 846 36.51 83.38 64.37
CA ALA A 846 37.66 83.32 65.27
C ALA A 846 38.87 84.18 64.82
N LEU A 847 39.01 84.46 63.52
CA LEU A 847 40.12 85.26 62.96
C LEU A 847 39.92 86.79 63.15
N ASP A 848 38.67 87.24 63.34
CA ASP A 848 38.26 88.64 63.49
C ASP A 848 38.65 89.27 64.86
N GLN A 849 39.46 88.59 65.67
CA GLN A 849 39.79 89.01 67.05
C GLN A 849 41.07 89.89 67.22
N GLY A 850 41.92 90.10 66.20
CA GLY A 850 43.04 91.09 66.17
C GLY A 850 44.41 90.67 66.78
N TRP A 851 45.48 91.50 66.64
CA TRP A 851 46.88 91.25 67.08
C TRP A 851 47.55 92.45 67.80
N ASN A 852 48.61 92.25 68.59
CA ASN A 852 49.25 93.29 69.44
C ASN A 852 50.69 93.68 68.96
N LEU A 853 51.10 94.97 69.10
CA LEU A 853 52.47 95.47 68.86
C LEU A 853 52.98 96.34 70.04
N GLN A 854 54.25 96.19 70.45
CA GLN A 854 54.82 96.82 71.66
C GLN A 854 56.27 97.32 71.47
N SER A 855 56.58 98.54 71.95
CA SER A 855 57.95 99.03 72.21
C SER A 855 58.07 99.57 73.64
N ASN A 856 58.98 98.99 74.43
CA ASN A 856 59.30 99.35 75.83
C ASN A 856 58.19 99.25 76.92
N GLY A 857 57.24 98.33 76.76
CA GLY A 857 56.49 97.71 77.88
C GLY A 857 55.61 98.62 78.76
N ALA A 858 54.32 98.74 78.40
CA ALA A 858 53.12 98.69 79.26
C ALA A 858 51.92 99.38 78.54
N GLY A 859 50.93 98.60 78.07
CA GLY A 859 49.63 99.09 77.62
C GLY A 859 49.09 98.40 76.36
N ASN A 860 48.23 97.38 76.53
CA ASN A 860 47.60 96.62 75.44
C ASN A 860 46.25 97.21 75.02
N ALA A 861 46.11 97.47 73.71
CA ALA A 861 44.85 97.36 72.99
C ALA A 861 45.16 96.68 71.64
N ALA A 862 44.40 95.63 71.30
CA ALA A 862 44.62 94.86 70.08
C ALA A 862 44.34 95.71 68.84
N ILE A 863 45.31 95.74 67.93
CA ILE A 863 45.23 96.43 66.64
C ILE A 863 44.34 95.57 65.75
N LYS A 864 43.22 96.14 65.29
CA LYS A 864 42.32 95.46 64.35
C LYS A 864 42.79 95.68 62.92
N ALA A 865 42.30 94.87 61.99
CA ALA A 865 42.53 95.11 60.57
C ALA A 865 41.92 96.47 60.18
N GLY A 866 42.76 97.50 60.01
CA GLY A 866 42.36 98.87 59.63
C GLY A 866 42.97 100.04 60.43
N ASP A 867 43.68 99.83 61.54
CA ASP A 867 44.26 100.90 62.39
C ASP A 867 45.63 101.45 61.87
N THR A 868 46.10 102.65 62.30
CA THR A 868 47.40 103.28 61.89
C THR A 868 48.26 103.76 63.08
N VAL A 869 49.60 103.66 63.01
CA VAL A 869 50.60 103.96 64.09
C VAL A 869 51.76 104.88 63.60
N ASP A 870 52.23 105.86 64.41
CA ASP A 870 53.20 106.94 64.05
C ASP A 870 54.41 107.14 65.04
N ILE A 871 55.64 107.52 64.59
CA ILE A 871 56.93 107.65 65.37
C ILE A 871 57.95 108.69 64.73
N GLY A 872 58.54 109.69 65.46
CA GLY A 872 59.52 110.73 64.95
C GLY A 872 60.44 111.52 65.98
N THR A 873 61.27 112.53 65.54
CA THR A 873 62.25 113.39 66.32
C THR A 873 61.80 114.83 66.68
N VAL A 874 62.52 115.56 67.56
CA VAL A 874 62.23 116.94 68.04
C VAL A 874 62.72 118.08 67.12
N ASP A 875 62.15 119.29 67.23
CA ASP A 875 62.42 120.44 66.34
C ASP A 875 63.84 121.07 66.50
N SER A 876 64.52 121.36 65.37
CA SER A 876 65.78 122.15 65.19
C SER A 876 67.16 121.44 65.19
N GLU A 877 67.26 120.16 64.85
CA GLU A 877 68.55 119.45 64.59
C GLU A 877 68.94 119.46 63.09
N GLU A 878 70.18 119.83 62.73
CA GLU A 878 70.64 120.01 61.33
C GLU A 878 71.72 119.01 60.87
N ASN A 879 72.30 118.22 61.77
CA ASN A 879 73.29 117.20 61.40
C ASN A 879 72.67 115.83 61.12
N LEU A 880 71.37 115.63 61.35
CA LEU A 880 70.68 114.32 61.21
C LEU A 880 69.49 114.34 60.22
N THR A 881 69.34 113.28 59.42
CA THR A 881 68.19 112.96 58.53
C THR A 881 67.50 111.65 58.96
N VAL A 882 66.16 111.61 58.97
CA VAL A 882 65.36 110.40 59.24
C VAL A 882 64.65 109.91 57.97
N SER A 883 64.78 108.63 57.61
CA SER A 883 64.08 108.02 56.47
C SER A 883 63.48 106.66 56.79
N LYS A 884 62.26 106.42 56.28
CA LYS A 884 61.52 105.16 56.42
C LYS A 884 61.67 104.32 55.17
N THR A 885 62.10 103.07 55.33
CA THR A 885 62.18 102.08 54.23
C THR A 885 61.75 100.73 54.79
N GLY A 886 60.57 100.26 54.38
CA GLY A 886 59.92 99.11 55.00
C GLY A 886 59.56 99.38 56.47
N ASN A 887 59.82 98.39 57.32
CA ASN A 887 59.48 98.41 58.74
C ASN A 887 60.59 99.01 59.63
N ASP A 888 61.67 99.54 59.04
CA ASP A 888 62.74 100.26 59.75
C ASP A 888 62.56 101.79 59.64
N ILE A 889 62.77 102.48 60.76
CA ILE A 889 63.00 103.93 60.83
C ILE A 889 64.52 104.14 60.98
N LYS A 890 65.18 104.75 60.00
CA LYS A 890 66.64 104.97 59.99
C LYS A 890 66.98 106.43 60.32
N TYR A 891 68.01 106.63 61.14
CA TYR A 891 68.66 107.92 61.45
C TYR A 891 70.04 107.97 60.76
N GLY A 892 70.39 109.06 60.06
CA GLY A 892 71.69 109.23 59.38
C GLY A 892 72.25 110.65 59.49
N LEU A 893 73.58 110.83 59.37
CA LEU A 893 74.25 112.14 59.36
C LEU A 893 74.16 112.83 57.97
N ASN A 894 74.03 114.16 57.93
CA ASN A 894 73.93 114.93 56.67
C ASN A 894 75.27 114.99 55.90
N LYS A 895 75.18 115.02 54.56
CA LYS A 895 76.30 114.86 53.62
C LYS A 895 77.32 116.02 53.59
N ASP A 896 76.97 117.21 54.08
CA ASP A 896 77.88 118.35 54.21
C ASP A 896 78.26 118.57 55.67
N LEU A 897 79.54 118.36 55.99
CA LEU A 897 80.10 118.60 57.32
C LEU A 897 80.85 119.93 57.30
N LYS A 898 80.45 120.87 58.14
CA LYS A 898 81.08 122.20 58.22
C LYS A 898 82.34 122.13 59.11
N VAL A 899 83.55 122.11 58.50
CA VAL A 899 84.88 122.00 59.17
C VAL A 899 85.99 122.83 58.46
N ASP A 900 87.09 123.19 59.13
CA ASP A 900 88.02 124.29 58.69
C ASP A 900 89.26 123.93 57.81
N SER A 901 89.80 122.70 57.73
CA SER A 901 90.82 122.25 56.72
C SER A 901 91.08 120.73 56.75
N VAL A 902 91.68 120.13 55.70
CA VAL A 902 92.00 118.67 55.63
C VAL A 902 93.39 118.40 55.01
N THR A 903 94.21 117.57 55.67
CA THR A 903 95.58 117.19 55.22
C THR A 903 95.69 115.68 54.96
N ALA A 904 96.25 115.26 53.82
CA ALA A 904 96.45 113.84 53.45
C ALA A 904 97.81 113.61 52.75
N GLY A 905 98.81 113.11 53.49
CA GLY A 905 100.16 112.84 52.97
C GLY A 905 100.91 114.10 52.51
N ASP A 906 101.71 114.01 51.45
CA ASP A 906 102.45 115.15 50.84
C ASP A 906 101.55 116.08 50.00
N THR A 907 100.22 115.90 50.07
CA THR A 907 99.20 116.73 49.42
C THR A 907 98.43 117.53 50.46
N VAL A 908 98.49 118.85 50.35
CA VAL A 908 97.74 119.79 51.19
C VAL A 908 96.57 120.36 50.38
N ILE A 909 95.33 120.20 50.87
CA ILE A 909 94.12 120.77 50.28
C ILE A 909 93.65 121.92 51.16
N ASN A 910 93.85 123.13 50.65
CA ASN A 910 93.32 124.35 51.21
C ASN A 910 92.75 125.23 50.09
N ASP A 911 92.41 126.47 50.43
CA ASP A 911 91.81 127.45 49.54
C ASP A 911 92.66 127.84 48.31
N ASN A 912 93.91 127.35 48.18
CA ASN A 912 94.80 127.62 47.04
C ASN A 912 95.03 126.43 46.06
N GLY A 913 94.39 125.28 46.25
CA GLY A 913 94.42 124.14 45.32
C GLY A 913 95.46 123.05 45.65
N VAL A 914 95.67 122.08 44.74
CA VAL A 914 96.47 120.88 44.99
C VAL A 914 97.90 121.05 44.47
N THR A 915 98.87 121.05 45.38
CA THR A 915 100.31 121.10 45.03
C THR A 915 101.00 119.82 45.48
N ILE A 916 101.71 119.16 44.56
CA ILE A 916 102.58 118.00 44.82
C ILE A 916 104.01 118.42 44.50
N ALA A 917 104.92 118.41 45.48
CA ALA A 917 106.29 118.89 45.30
C ALA A 917 107.09 118.03 44.30
N ASN A 918 107.76 118.66 43.33
CA ASN A 918 108.59 118.05 42.26
C ASN A 918 107.86 117.15 41.24
N GLY A 919 106.53 117.29 41.07
CA GLY A 919 105.73 116.56 40.09
C GLY A 919 104.71 117.43 39.34
N PRO A 920 103.80 116.83 38.56
CA PRO A 920 102.70 117.54 37.91
C PRO A 920 101.86 118.29 38.94
N SER A 921 101.43 119.50 38.62
CA SER A 921 100.60 120.31 39.51
C SER A 921 99.26 120.64 38.86
N VAL A 922 98.21 120.68 39.70
CA VAL A 922 96.85 121.10 39.36
C VAL A 922 96.46 122.21 40.31
N THR A 923 96.91 123.41 39.96
CA THR A 923 96.62 124.64 40.71
C THR A 923 95.55 125.43 39.95
N LYS A 924 95.07 126.53 40.55
CA LYS A 924 94.19 127.49 39.85
C LYS A 924 94.79 128.06 38.54
N SER A 925 96.04 127.71 38.22
CA SER A 925 96.77 128.05 36.98
C SER A 925 96.76 126.96 35.88
N GLY A 926 96.15 125.77 36.07
CA GLY A 926 95.98 124.70 35.06
C GLY A 926 96.79 123.41 35.29
N ILE A 927 96.69 122.44 34.37
CA ILE A 927 97.50 121.20 34.37
C ILE A 927 98.84 121.45 33.67
N ASN A 928 99.92 121.32 34.43
CA ASN A 928 101.28 121.29 33.90
C ASN A 928 101.81 119.85 33.92
N ALA A 929 101.92 119.21 32.74
CA ALA A 929 102.46 117.86 32.56
C ALA A 929 104.00 117.77 32.74
N ALA A 930 104.63 118.85 33.23
CA ALA A 930 106.06 118.95 33.50
C ALA A 930 106.95 118.55 32.31
N GLY A 931 106.51 118.87 31.07
CA GLY A 931 107.34 118.86 29.86
C GLY A 931 107.40 117.56 29.02
N ASN A 932 106.43 116.64 29.09
CA ASN A 932 106.48 115.33 28.38
C ASN A 932 105.25 115.04 27.44
N PRO A 933 105.38 114.21 26.37
CA PRO A 933 104.31 113.90 25.41
C PRO A 933 103.14 113.05 25.95
N ILE A 934 101.97 113.17 25.31
CA ILE A 934 100.83 112.23 25.45
C ILE A 934 100.67 111.49 24.11
N THR A 935 101.57 110.53 23.88
CA THR A 935 101.62 109.66 22.68
C THR A 935 101.42 108.19 23.10
N ASN A 936 101.18 107.27 22.14
CA ASN A 936 100.80 105.85 22.39
C ASN A 936 99.40 105.64 22.96
N VAL A 937 98.43 106.27 22.29
CA VAL A 937 97.02 105.98 22.42
C VAL A 937 96.70 104.77 21.52
N GLY A 938 96.33 103.63 22.12
CA GLY A 938 95.94 102.40 21.40
C GLY A 938 94.55 102.51 20.73
N ALA A 939 94.11 101.46 20.03
CA ALA A 939 92.71 101.38 19.62
C ALA A 939 91.85 101.50 20.88
N GLY A 940 90.92 102.47 20.93
CA GLY A 940 90.20 102.76 22.16
C GLY A 940 89.57 101.47 22.71
N VAL A 941 89.97 101.07 23.91
CA VAL A 941 89.41 99.89 24.58
C VAL A 941 88.26 100.32 25.48
N ASN A 942 88.19 101.58 25.88
CA ASN A 942 87.05 102.18 26.59
C ASN A 942 86.63 103.56 26.04
N ASP A 943 85.44 104.00 26.44
CA ASP A 943 84.68 105.15 25.91
C ASP A 943 85.32 106.54 26.18
N THR A 944 86.31 106.62 27.06
CA THR A 944 87.07 107.84 27.38
C THR A 944 88.55 107.72 27.06
N ASP A 945 88.95 106.61 26.43
CA ASP A 945 90.22 106.55 25.73
C ASP A 945 90.13 107.49 24.52
N ALA A 946 91.27 108.07 24.14
CA ALA A 946 91.35 108.67 22.82
C ALA A 946 91.24 107.53 21.77
N VAL A 947 90.20 107.55 20.93
CA VAL A 947 89.90 106.46 19.98
C VAL A 947 90.89 106.41 18.81
N ASN A 948 91.05 105.21 18.22
CA ASN A 948 91.65 105.08 16.89
C ASN A 948 90.60 104.68 15.84
N LYS A 949 90.86 105.00 14.58
CA LYS A 949 89.83 105.07 13.53
C LYS A 949 89.42 103.71 12.91
N GLY A 950 90.01 102.57 13.31
CA GLY A 950 89.87 101.30 12.57
C GLY A 950 88.83 100.27 13.08
N GLN A 951 88.48 100.25 14.37
CA GLN A 951 87.73 99.13 14.99
C GLN A 951 86.24 99.03 14.60
N LEU A 952 85.68 100.06 13.96
CA LEU A 952 84.22 100.23 13.84
C LEU A 952 83.62 99.61 12.55
N ASP A 953 84.44 99.26 11.55
CA ASP A 953 83.94 98.93 10.20
C ASP A 953 83.81 97.40 9.88
N ASP A 954 84.36 96.47 10.68
CA ASP A 954 84.59 95.06 10.24
C ASP A 954 83.58 93.96 10.68
N ALA A 955 82.81 94.08 11.77
CA ALA A 955 82.02 92.93 12.28
C ALA A 955 80.60 92.77 11.68
N ALA A 956 80.15 93.70 10.85
CA ALA A 956 78.76 93.78 10.36
C ALA A 956 78.44 93.01 9.06
N ALA A 957 79.28 92.08 8.55
CA ALA A 957 79.24 91.68 7.13
C ALA A 957 79.18 90.16 6.71
N ALA A 958 78.69 89.17 7.48
CA ALA A 958 78.67 87.76 6.96
C ALA A 958 77.49 86.78 7.35
N SER A 959 76.28 87.04 6.83
CA SER A 959 75.30 86.01 6.28
C SER A 959 73.99 85.59 7.03
N LYS A 960 72.88 85.42 6.26
CA LYS A 960 71.43 85.21 6.63
C LYS A 960 70.65 84.16 5.75
N THR A 961 69.48 83.65 6.23
CA THR A 961 68.16 83.13 5.60
C THR A 961 67.63 81.67 5.83
N GLU A 962 66.33 81.36 5.52
CA GLU A 962 65.30 80.46 6.20
C GLU A 962 64.38 79.59 5.25
N VAL A 963 63.81 78.40 5.67
CA VAL A 963 62.76 77.53 4.99
C VAL A 963 61.86 76.68 5.97
N THR A 964 60.56 76.42 5.65
CA THR A 964 59.49 75.72 6.45
C THR A 964 58.97 74.33 5.94
N GLN A 965 58.53 73.41 6.83
CA GLN A 965 58.09 72.00 6.56
C GLN A 965 56.54 71.76 6.53
N GLY A 966 56.04 70.83 5.69
CA GLY A 966 54.61 70.42 5.56
C GLY A 966 54.30 68.94 5.91
N LYS A 967 53.02 68.59 6.06
CA LYS A 967 52.46 67.44 6.85
C LYS A 967 53.06 66.03 6.62
N ASN A 968 53.56 65.67 5.43
CA ASN A 968 54.11 64.34 5.04
C ASN A 968 55.58 64.37 4.58
N ILE A 969 56.29 65.47 4.82
CA ILE A 969 57.69 65.71 4.41
C ILE A 969 58.56 65.91 5.65
N THR A 970 59.84 65.55 5.57
CA THR A 970 60.97 65.86 6.45
C THR A 970 61.92 66.82 5.72
N VAL A 971 62.27 67.96 6.35
CA VAL A 971 63.26 68.92 5.81
C VAL A 971 64.47 68.95 6.74
N THR A 972 65.67 68.77 6.18
CA THR A 972 66.96 68.82 6.90
C THR A 972 67.88 69.84 6.22
N LYS A 973 68.48 70.74 7.00
CA LYS A 973 69.38 71.80 6.54
C LYS A 973 70.85 71.34 6.55
N THR A 974 71.58 71.63 5.48
CA THR A 974 73.05 71.59 5.37
C THR A 974 73.54 72.92 4.76
N THR A 975 74.84 73.23 4.78
CA THR A 975 75.38 74.50 4.25
C THR A 975 76.37 74.23 3.11
N GLY A 976 76.25 75.00 2.01
CA GLY A 976 77.08 74.92 0.81
C GLY A 976 78.35 75.78 0.87
N ALA A 977 79.18 75.68 -0.16
CA ALA A 977 80.56 76.20 -0.18
C ALA A 977 80.70 77.74 -0.20
N ASP A 978 79.62 78.51 -0.45
CA ASP A 978 79.64 79.97 -0.49
C ASP A 978 78.85 80.61 0.67
N GLY A 979 78.57 79.82 1.72
CA GLY A 979 77.86 80.28 2.92
C GLY A 979 76.33 80.37 2.75
N GLN A 980 75.77 79.67 1.75
CA GLN A 980 74.32 79.51 1.56
C GLN A 980 73.76 78.23 2.22
N ASP A 981 72.53 78.27 2.70
CA ASP A 981 71.79 77.09 3.16
C ASP A 981 71.34 76.19 1.99
N ILE A 982 71.50 74.88 2.11
CA ILE A 982 70.97 73.81 1.24
C ILE A 982 69.96 72.98 2.05
N TYR A 983 68.74 72.80 1.53
CA TYR A 983 67.68 72.03 2.20
C TYR A 983 67.45 70.69 1.49
N ASN A 984 67.69 69.58 2.20
CA ASN A 984 67.38 68.22 1.74
C ASN A 984 65.95 67.82 2.18
N VAL A 985 65.12 67.43 1.21
CA VAL A 985 63.68 67.13 1.39
C VAL A 985 63.45 65.62 1.24
N ALA A 986 62.94 64.96 2.27
CA ALA A 986 62.59 63.53 2.28
C ALA A 986 61.12 63.33 2.70
N THR A 987 60.48 62.21 2.37
CA THR A 987 59.15 61.85 2.90
C THR A 987 59.27 61.33 4.35
N LYS A 988 58.28 61.60 5.21
CA LYS A 988 58.21 60.96 6.54
C LYS A 988 58.00 59.44 6.39
N ASP A 989 58.45 58.67 7.38
CA ASP A 989 58.26 57.21 7.45
C ASP A 989 56.77 56.78 7.51
N THR A 990 55.83 57.72 7.56
CA THR A 990 54.40 57.47 7.31
C THR A 990 53.75 58.71 6.71
N VAL A 991 53.10 58.54 5.56
CA VAL A 991 52.43 59.59 4.77
C VAL A 991 50.98 59.19 4.44
N ASP A 992 50.07 60.16 4.49
CA ASP A 992 48.61 59.99 4.32
C ASP A 992 48.13 60.24 2.87
N PHE A 993 47.55 59.24 2.18
CA PHE A 993 46.98 59.32 0.81
C PHE A 993 45.79 58.35 0.56
N ASN A 994 44.89 58.73 -0.36
CA ASN A 994 43.58 58.12 -0.61
C ASN A 994 43.50 56.96 -1.68
N ASN A 995 44.59 56.47 -2.32
CA ASN A 995 44.70 55.17 -3.08
C ASN A 995 46.06 54.92 -3.82
N VAL A 996 46.48 53.63 -4.02
CA VAL A 996 47.61 53.14 -4.90
C VAL A 996 47.35 51.73 -5.53
N THR A 997 47.75 51.51 -6.80
CA THR A 997 47.79 50.22 -7.56
C THR A 997 49.23 49.68 -7.69
N VAL A 998 49.49 48.36 -7.73
CA VAL A 998 50.82 47.79 -8.07
C VAL A 998 50.74 46.64 -9.10
N GLY A 999 51.60 46.66 -10.12
CA GLY A 999 51.89 45.44 -10.92
C GLY A 999 52.91 44.53 -10.20
N ASP A 1000 53.45 43.54 -10.92
CA ASP A 1000 54.57 42.66 -10.52
C ASP A 1000 54.43 41.87 -9.20
N VAL A 1001 53.69 40.76 -9.28
CA VAL A 1001 53.90 39.59 -8.40
C VAL A 1001 55.28 38.98 -8.70
N ASN A 1002 56.09 38.69 -7.68
CA ASN A 1002 57.40 38.03 -7.79
C ASN A 1002 57.56 36.88 -6.77
N ILE A 1003 57.87 35.67 -7.26
CA ILE A 1003 58.11 34.45 -6.47
C ILE A 1003 59.59 34.10 -6.53
N ASP A 1004 60.29 34.16 -5.40
CA ASP A 1004 61.70 33.80 -5.27
C ASP A 1004 61.87 32.27 -5.27
N GLY A 1005 62.48 31.72 -6.32
CA GLY A 1005 62.68 30.29 -6.54
C GLY A 1005 63.83 29.63 -5.75
N ALA A 1006 64.68 30.39 -5.06
CA ALA A 1006 65.70 29.81 -4.18
C ALA A 1006 65.20 29.58 -2.75
N THR A 1007 64.21 30.37 -2.31
CA THR A 1007 63.65 30.33 -0.94
C THR A 1007 62.16 29.98 -0.89
N GLY A 1008 61.45 29.96 -2.02
CA GLY A 1008 60.02 29.68 -2.12
C GLY A 1008 59.11 30.85 -1.74
N LYS A 1009 59.64 32.07 -1.61
CA LYS A 1009 58.92 33.23 -1.06
C LYS A 1009 58.09 33.94 -2.13
N ILE A 1010 56.78 34.10 -1.90
CA ILE A 1010 55.86 34.82 -2.78
C ILE A 1010 55.73 36.28 -2.28
N SER A 1011 56.12 37.27 -3.10
CA SER A 1011 55.99 38.70 -2.83
C SER A 1011 55.13 39.39 -3.91
N GLY A 1012 54.44 40.47 -3.55
CA GLY A 1012 53.38 41.04 -4.39
C GLY A 1012 51.99 40.42 -4.19
N VAL A 1013 51.79 39.67 -3.10
CA VAL A 1013 50.46 39.20 -2.67
C VAL A 1013 49.76 40.32 -1.89
N THR A 1014 48.67 40.87 -2.44
CA THR A 1014 47.78 41.83 -1.74
C THR A 1014 47.08 41.17 -0.56
N VAL A 1015 46.60 41.96 0.41
CA VAL A 1015 45.94 41.42 1.61
C VAL A 1015 44.72 40.58 1.24
N GLY A 1016 44.69 39.33 1.69
CA GLY A 1016 43.56 38.43 1.49
C GLY A 1016 42.40 38.78 2.42
N GLU A 1017 41.16 38.58 1.99
CA GLU A 1017 39.97 38.75 2.82
C GLU A 1017 40.04 37.82 4.06
N VAL A 1018 39.81 38.37 5.25
CA VAL A 1018 39.78 37.60 6.50
C VAL A 1018 38.32 37.34 6.91
N SER A 1019 37.77 36.25 6.41
CA SER A 1019 36.43 35.74 6.75
C SER A 1019 36.47 34.20 6.86
N ALA A 1020 35.48 33.60 7.52
CA ALA A 1020 35.50 32.16 7.85
C ALA A 1020 35.44 31.21 6.62
N THR A 1021 35.20 31.74 5.42
CA THR A 1021 35.09 30.99 4.15
C THR A 1021 36.04 31.50 3.07
N SER A 1022 37.02 32.33 3.41
CA SER A 1022 37.97 32.90 2.44
C SER A 1022 39.02 31.87 1.99
N ASP A 1023 39.24 31.76 0.68
CA ASP A 1023 40.28 30.94 0.03
C ASP A 1023 41.51 31.77 -0.37
N GLU A 1024 41.63 33.01 0.11
CA GLU A 1024 42.71 33.95 -0.26
C GLU A 1024 43.98 33.80 0.62
N ALA A 1025 45.15 33.96 0.01
CA ALA A 1025 46.41 33.90 0.76
C ALA A 1025 46.61 35.19 1.58
N ILE A 1026 46.69 35.07 2.91
CA ILE A 1026 47.09 36.17 3.79
C ILE A 1026 48.60 36.42 3.67
N ASN A 1027 49.01 37.68 3.71
CA ASN A 1027 50.43 38.04 3.60
C ASN A 1027 51.06 38.32 4.98
N GLY A 1028 52.39 38.46 5.01
CA GLY A 1028 53.14 38.63 6.26
C GLY A 1028 52.75 39.86 7.09
N SER A 1029 52.13 40.90 6.51
CA SER A 1029 51.65 42.06 7.27
C SER A 1029 50.33 41.80 7.99
N GLN A 1030 49.45 40.93 7.49
CA GLN A 1030 48.22 40.52 8.20
C GLN A 1030 48.55 39.69 9.45
N LEU A 1031 49.56 38.82 9.36
CA LEU A 1031 50.04 38.01 10.48
C LEU A 1031 50.89 38.83 11.48
N ALA A 1032 51.76 39.73 10.99
CA ALA A 1032 52.56 40.62 11.84
C ALA A 1032 51.70 41.68 12.56
N GLY A 1033 50.61 42.16 11.94
CA GLY A 1033 49.66 43.07 12.60
C GLY A 1033 48.92 42.39 13.76
N THR A 1034 48.52 41.13 13.57
CA THR A 1034 47.88 40.34 14.63
C THR A 1034 48.86 40.08 15.79
N ALA A 1035 50.10 39.65 15.49
CA ALA A 1035 51.13 39.40 16.51
C ALA A 1035 51.62 40.68 17.22
N LYS A 1036 51.76 41.80 16.50
CA LYS A 1036 52.17 43.10 17.06
C LYS A 1036 51.09 43.71 17.93
N SER A 1037 49.80 43.52 17.59
CA SER A 1037 48.71 43.93 18.48
C SER A 1037 48.78 43.21 19.83
N VAL A 1038 49.19 41.93 19.85
CA VAL A 1038 49.33 41.14 21.08
C VAL A 1038 50.58 41.56 21.88
N SER A 1039 51.73 41.83 21.24
CA SER A 1039 52.93 42.30 21.96
C SER A 1039 52.81 43.75 22.44
N ASP A 1040 52.17 44.64 21.67
CA ASP A 1040 51.92 46.02 22.07
C ASP A 1040 50.88 46.10 23.20
N ALA A 1041 49.87 45.22 23.18
CA ALA A 1041 48.86 45.16 24.24
C ALA A 1041 49.40 44.58 25.55
N LEU A 1042 50.38 43.67 25.50
CA LEU A 1042 51.06 43.18 26.70
C LEU A 1042 52.10 44.20 27.20
N GLY A 1043 53.00 44.69 26.34
CA GLY A 1043 54.08 45.59 26.78
C GLY A 1043 55.14 44.87 27.62
N GLY A 1044 55.82 45.55 28.54
CA GLY A 1044 56.84 44.92 29.42
C GLY A 1044 58.05 44.35 28.66
N GLY A 1045 58.42 44.92 27.50
CA GLY A 1045 59.46 44.36 26.65
C GLY A 1045 59.02 43.15 25.81
N SER A 1046 57.73 42.79 25.83
CA SER A 1046 57.15 41.85 24.87
C SER A 1046 57.26 42.41 23.45
N VAL A 1047 57.92 41.67 22.58
CA VAL A 1047 58.16 42.04 21.19
C VAL A 1047 57.83 40.87 20.29
N VAL A 1048 57.32 41.16 19.10
CA VAL A 1048 57.24 40.16 18.03
C VAL A 1048 58.65 39.96 17.48
N ASN A 1049 59.20 38.77 17.64
CA ASN A 1049 60.51 38.45 17.13
C ASN A 1049 60.45 38.26 15.59
N PRO A 1050 61.56 38.45 14.87
CA PRO A 1050 61.61 38.27 13.42
C PRO A 1050 61.21 36.87 12.90
N ASP A 1051 61.15 35.85 13.79
CA ASP A 1051 60.73 34.48 13.49
C ASP A 1051 59.20 34.24 13.64
N GLY A 1052 58.44 35.27 14.05
CA GLY A 1052 56.98 35.22 14.18
C GLY A 1052 56.45 34.88 15.58
N THR A 1053 57.32 34.62 16.57
CA THR A 1053 56.93 34.42 17.98
C THR A 1053 56.74 35.74 18.73
N VAL A 1054 55.90 35.75 19.78
CA VAL A 1054 55.78 36.91 20.70
C VAL A 1054 56.49 36.56 22.00
N THR A 1055 57.53 37.32 22.36
CA THR A 1055 58.27 37.12 23.62
C THR A 1055 57.35 37.42 24.80
N ALA A 1056 57.32 36.57 25.83
CA ALA A 1056 56.56 36.87 27.04
C ALA A 1056 57.01 38.22 27.63
N PRO A 1057 56.08 39.03 28.16
CA PRO A 1057 56.45 40.30 28.77
C PRO A 1057 57.27 40.06 30.05
N SER A 1058 58.02 41.08 30.47
CA SER A 1058 58.77 41.13 31.73
C SER A 1058 58.48 42.46 32.41
N TYR A 1059 57.68 42.41 33.46
CA TYR A 1059 57.36 43.58 34.27
C TYR A 1059 58.17 43.52 35.55
N THR A 1060 58.87 44.60 35.89
CA THR A 1060 59.52 44.73 37.20
C THR A 1060 58.69 45.68 38.04
N VAL A 1061 58.14 45.18 39.14
CA VAL A 1061 57.24 45.94 40.01
C VAL A 1061 57.65 45.69 41.47
N ASN A 1062 57.87 46.76 42.24
CA ASN A 1062 58.38 46.71 43.61
C ASN A 1062 59.69 45.92 43.82
N GLY A 1063 60.55 45.88 42.79
CA GLY A 1063 61.86 45.23 42.82
C GLY A 1063 61.84 43.75 42.40
N GLU A 1064 60.65 43.16 42.25
CA GLU A 1064 60.46 41.79 41.77
C GLU A 1064 60.11 41.78 40.28
N THR A 1065 60.60 40.79 39.54
CA THR A 1065 60.38 40.67 38.08
C THR A 1065 59.45 39.52 37.78
N VAL A 1066 58.38 39.80 37.04
CA VAL A 1066 57.28 38.87 36.75
C VAL A 1066 56.91 38.91 35.27
N THR A 1067 56.51 37.76 34.72
CA THR A 1067 56.47 37.58 33.26
C THR A 1067 55.06 37.54 32.65
N ASN A 1068 54.06 37.96 33.43
CA ASN A 1068 52.69 38.13 32.99
C ASN A 1068 52.03 39.30 33.76
N VAL A 1069 50.93 39.83 33.21
CA VAL A 1069 50.27 41.05 33.72
C VAL A 1069 49.61 40.83 35.08
N GLY A 1070 49.12 39.61 35.36
CA GLY A 1070 48.42 39.30 36.61
C GLY A 1070 49.34 39.41 37.83
N ASP A 1071 50.54 38.85 37.74
CA ASP A 1071 51.53 38.90 38.82
C ASP A 1071 52.11 40.31 39.00
N ALA A 1072 52.23 41.08 37.90
CA ALA A 1072 52.73 42.46 37.95
C ALA A 1072 51.80 43.40 38.72
N ILE A 1073 50.49 43.20 38.57
CA ILE A 1073 49.47 43.97 39.28
C ILE A 1073 49.44 43.57 40.76
N GLY A 1074 49.68 42.28 41.10
CA GLY A 1074 49.81 41.82 42.48
C GLY A 1074 51.01 42.41 43.23
N GLU A 1075 52.10 42.72 42.54
CA GLU A 1075 53.25 43.43 43.12
C GLU A 1075 53.01 44.94 43.26
N LEU A 1076 52.24 45.56 42.35
CA LEU A 1076 51.95 47.00 42.35
C LEU A 1076 51.05 47.42 43.53
N ASP A 1077 50.16 46.52 43.97
CA ASP A 1077 49.20 46.73 45.07
C ASP A 1077 49.86 46.82 46.47
N LYS A 1078 51.18 46.57 46.56
CA LYS A 1078 51.95 46.65 47.81
C LYS A 1078 52.36 48.10 48.19
N GLY A 1079 52.16 49.09 47.33
CA GLY A 1079 52.45 50.52 47.56
C GLY A 1079 53.93 50.93 47.39
N TRP A 1080 54.23 52.24 47.33
CA TRP A 1080 55.57 52.84 47.15
C TRP A 1080 55.94 53.74 48.35
N ASN A 1081 57.22 54.02 48.60
CA ASN A 1081 57.65 54.91 49.71
C ASN A 1081 57.97 56.33 49.19
N LEU A 1082 57.57 57.39 49.90
CA LEU A 1082 58.13 58.74 49.72
C LEU A 1082 58.99 59.16 50.91
N GLN A 1083 60.17 59.73 50.64
CA GLN A 1083 61.16 60.10 51.65
C GLN A 1083 61.66 61.54 51.40
N SER A 1084 61.61 62.40 52.43
CA SER A 1084 62.36 63.67 52.47
C SER A 1084 63.21 63.70 53.75
N ASN A 1085 64.53 63.55 53.59
CA ASN A 1085 65.53 63.57 54.68
C ASN A 1085 65.37 62.55 55.81
N GLY A 1086 65.08 61.29 55.43
CA GLY A 1086 65.60 60.09 56.10
C GLY A 1086 65.51 60.03 57.63
N ALA A 1087 64.35 59.64 58.16
CA ALA A 1087 64.17 58.65 59.25
C ALA A 1087 62.70 58.61 59.75
N ASN A 1088 61.79 58.03 58.97
CA ASN A 1088 60.60 57.25 59.40
C ASN A 1088 59.75 56.91 58.17
N ALA A 1089 59.57 55.61 57.89
CA ALA A 1089 58.96 55.09 56.66
C ALA A 1089 57.65 54.36 56.94
N GLY A 1090 56.60 54.69 56.17
CA GLY A 1090 55.39 53.90 55.96
C GLY A 1090 55.03 53.94 54.47
N ALA A 1091 54.53 52.83 53.92
CA ALA A 1091 54.26 52.69 52.49
C ALA A 1091 52.98 53.44 52.05
N ILE A 1092 53.09 54.18 50.95
CA ILE A 1092 52.08 55.02 50.32
C ILE A 1092 51.45 54.24 49.15
N LYS A 1093 50.15 53.98 49.21
CA LYS A 1093 49.41 53.17 48.22
C LYS A 1093 48.83 54.04 47.11
N ALA A 1094 48.38 53.41 46.03
CA ALA A 1094 47.65 54.09 44.95
C ALA A 1094 46.28 54.55 45.46
N THR A 1095 46.25 55.72 46.11
CA THR A 1095 45.14 56.59 46.58
C THR A 1095 45.63 57.55 47.68
N ASP A 1096 46.81 57.31 48.26
CA ASP A 1096 47.41 58.22 49.24
C ASP A 1096 47.88 59.52 48.55
N THR A 1097 47.54 60.67 49.14
CA THR A 1097 48.00 61.99 48.65
C THR A 1097 49.30 62.37 49.32
N VAL A 1098 50.31 62.75 48.53
CA VAL A 1098 51.55 63.33 49.06
C VAL A 1098 51.67 64.79 48.68
N ASP A 1099 51.67 65.66 49.70
CA ASP A 1099 51.91 67.08 49.54
C ASP A 1099 53.43 67.38 49.62
N ILE A 1100 53.95 68.13 48.65
CA ILE A 1100 55.37 68.50 48.56
C ILE A 1100 55.43 70.02 48.46
N GLY A 1101 55.66 70.67 49.61
CA GLY A 1101 55.90 72.10 49.74
C GLY A 1101 57.21 72.41 50.46
N THR A 1102 57.54 73.69 50.63
CA THR A 1102 58.62 74.14 51.52
C THR A 1102 58.18 74.04 52.99
N VAL A 1103 59.13 73.94 53.92
CA VAL A 1103 58.82 73.99 55.36
C VAL A 1103 58.24 75.34 55.75
N GLU A 1104 57.40 75.38 56.78
CA GLU A 1104 56.82 76.61 57.31
C GLU A 1104 57.95 77.55 57.80
N GLY A 1105 58.01 78.78 57.26
CA GLY A 1105 59.03 79.78 57.59
C GLY A 1105 60.23 79.90 56.62
N GLU A 1106 60.27 79.14 55.52
CA GLU A 1106 61.27 79.35 54.44
C GLU A 1106 60.97 80.65 53.67
N GLU A 1107 61.88 81.63 53.75
CA GLU A 1107 61.69 82.98 53.18
C GLU A 1107 62.45 83.22 51.87
N ASN A 1108 63.34 82.32 51.45
CA ASN A 1108 64.19 82.53 50.28
C ASN A 1108 63.66 81.87 49.00
N LEU A 1109 62.58 81.09 49.08
CA LEU A 1109 62.01 80.36 47.94
C LEU A 1109 60.54 80.75 47.68
N THR A 1110 60.18 80.97 46.42
CA THR A 1110 58.80 81.05 45.93
C THR A 1110 58.43 79.78 45.19
N VAL A 1111 57.26 79.21 45.47
CA VAL A 1111 56.77 78.00 44.79
C VAL A 1111 55.52 78.31 43.98
N THR A 1112 55.54 78.00 42.68
CA THR A 1112 54.38 78.15 41.79
C THR A 1112 54.15 76.88 40.99
N LYS A 1113 52.87 76.51 40.85
CA LYS A 1113 52.43 75.32 40.11
C LYS A 1113 51.83 75.73 38.77
N ASP A 1114 52.36 75.14 37.70
CA ASP A 1114 51.79 75.21 36.35
C ASP A 1114 51.70 73.79 35.77
N GLY A 1115 50.46 73.29 35.63
CA GLY A 1115 50.18 71.89 35.32
C GLY A 1115 50.82 70.92 36.33
N ASN A 1116 51.54 69.91 35.81
CA ASN A 1116 52.21 68.87 36.62
C ASN A 1116 53.64 69.25 37.06
N THR A 1117 54.06 70.50 36.91
CA THR A 1117 55.41 70.95 37.32
C THR A 1117 55.30 71.83 38.57
N ILE A 1118 56.06 71.49 39.61
CA ILE A 1118 56.29 72.37 40.76
C ILE A 1118 57.57 73.15 40.50
N GLN A 1119 57.48 74.47 40.41
CA GLN A 1119 58.62 75.34 40.16
C GLN A 1119 59.02 76.07 41.43
N TYR A 1120 60.30 76.03 41.77
CA TYR A 1120 60.91 76.75 42.88
C TYR A 1120 61.77 77.89 42.32
N GLY A 1121 61.44 79.13 42.65
CA GLY A 1121 62.25 80.31 42.38
C GLY A 1121 62.91 80.81 43.66
N LEU A 1122 64.08 81.44 43.56
CA LEU A 1122 64.63 82.19 44.69
C LEU A 1122 63.94 83.55 44.79
N ASN A 1123 63.64 83.99 46.01
CA ASN A 1123 63.19 85.34 46.25
C ASN A 1123 64.31 86.33 45.90
N LYS A 1124 63.93 87.52 45.43
CA LYS A 1124 64.89 88.53 44.93
C LYS A 1124 65.89 88.99 45.99
N ASP A 1125 65.51 88.93 47.26
CA ASP A 1125 66.37 89.19 48.40
C ASP A 1125 66.61 87.87 49.15
N LEU A 1126 67.88 87.49 49.33
CA LEU A 1126 68.28 86.25 50.00
C LEU A 1126 68.77 86.54 51.42
N LYS A 1127 68.12 85.93 52.39
CA LYS A 1127 68.43 85.96 53.81
C LYS A 1127 69.23 84.70 54.16
N VAL A 1128 70.54 84.81 54.21
CA VAL A 1128 71.46 83.66 54.39
C VAL A 1128 72.52 83.96 55.45
N ASP A 1129 72.95 82.94 56.19
CA ASP A 1129 73.96 83.09 57.26
C ASP A 1129 75.36 83.44 56.71
N SER A 1130 75.64 83.07 55.45
CA SER A 1130 76.88 83.41 54.73
C SER A 1130 76.74 83.28 53.20
N VAL A 1131 77.56 84.01 52.43
CA VAL A 1131 77.67 83.93 50.96
C VAL A 1131 79.12 83.66 50.57
N THR A 1132 79.35 82.63 49.76
CA THR A 1132 80.68 82.29 49.23
C THR A 1132 80.73 82.52 47.73
N ALA A 1133 81.66 83.35 47.26
CA ALA A 1133 81.85 83.69 45.84
C ALA A 1133 83.33 83.55 45.47
N GLY A 1134 83.66 82.48 44.73
CA GLY A 1134 85.06 82.06 44.51
C GLY A 1134 85.74 81.69 45.83
N ASP A 1135 86.98 82.13 46.04
CA ASP A 1135 87.71 81.90 47.30
C ASP A 1135 87.24 82.80 48.46
N THR A 1136 86.25 83.69 48.25
CA THR A 1136 85.78 84.63 49.27
C THR A 1136 84.54 84.10 50.00
N VAL A 1137 84.62 83.97 51.32
CA VAL A 1137 83.50 83.65 52.23
C VAL A 1137 83.09 84.92 52.97
N ILE A 1138 81.81 85.29 52.89
CA ILE A 1138 81.19 86.40 53.63
C ILE A 1138 80.22 85.80 54.63
N ASN A 1139 80.45 85.98 55.92
CA ASN A 1139 79.51 85.56 56.96
C ASN A 1139 79.39 86.63 58.04
N ASP A 1140 78.62 86.32 59.08
CA ASP A 1140 78.50 87.15 60.27
C ASP A 1140 79.83 87.43 60.99
N ASN A 1141 80.90 86.68 60.68
CA ASN A 1141 82.25 86.86 61.20
C ASN A 1141 83.17 87.70 60.28
N GLY A 1142 82.73 88.10 59.08
CA GLY A 1142 83.43 89.00 58.14
C GLY A 1142 83.71 88.38 56.75
N VAL A 1143 84.65 88.96 56.02
CA VAL A 1143 85.05 88.55 54.65
C VAL A 1143 86.39 87.84 54.69
N THR A 1144 86.43 86.56 54.31
CA THR A 1144 87.64 85.73 54.30
C THR A 1144 87.96 85.30 52.88
N ILE A 1145 89.14 85.62 52.35
CA ILE A 1145 89.60 85.11 51.04
C ILE A 1145 90.56 83.94 51.30
N SER A 1146 90.24 82.74 50.82
CA SER A 1146 91.07 81.55 50.97
C SER A 1146 92.43 81.77 50.27
N ASN A 1147 93.53 81.60 51.02
CA ASN A 1147 94.90 81.93 50.60
C ASN A 1147 95.14 83.43 50.25
N GLY A 1148 94.22 84.33 50.62
CA GLY A 1148 94.31 85.78 50.48
C GLY A 1148 94.00 86.50 51.80
N PRO A 1149 93.99 87.84 51.82
CA PRO A 1149 93.68 88.58 53.04
C PRO A 1149 92.26 88.28 53.55
N SER A 1150 92.09 88.30 54.87
CA SER A 1150 90.79 88.18 55.53
C SER A 1150 90.55 89.37 56.45
N ILE A 1151 89.30 89.83 56.48
CA ILE A 1151 88.78 90.87 57.37
C ILE A 1151 87.69 90.21 58.19
N THR A 1152 88.05 89.80 59.41
CA THR A 1152 87.11 89.13 60.31
C THR A 1152 86.89 89.97 61.57
N LYS A 1153 85.91 89.60 62.40
CA LYS A 1153 85.73 90.21 63.74
C LYS A 1153 86.99 90.09 64.61
N SER A 1154 87.86 89.13 64.33
CA SER A 1154 89.19 88.94 64.94
C SER A 1154 90.27 89.88 64.39
N GLY A 1155 89.96 90.73 63.40
CA GLY A 1155 90.86 91.70 62.78
C GLY A 1155 91.22 91.38 61.32
N ILE A 1156 92.10 92.21 60.75
CA ILE A 1156 92.59 92.07 59.37
C ILE A 1156 93.84 91.18 59.37
N ASN A 1157 93.78 90.01 58.72
CA ASN A 1157 94.92 89.16 58.44
C ASN A 1157 95.26 89.29 56.96
N ALA A 1158 96.38 89.94 56.63
CA ALA A 1158 96.78 90.19 55.23
C ALA A 1158 97.37 88.97 54.49
N ALA A 1159 97.32 87.77 55.09
CA ALA A 1159 97.85 86.52 54.55
C ALA A 1159 99.32 86.61 54.07
N GLY A 1160 100.14 87.31 54.86
CA GLY A 1160 101.57 87.47 54.59
C GLY A 1160 101.93 88.55 53.56
N ASN A 1161 100.95 89.25 52.98
CA ASN A 1161 101.19 90.36 52.06
C ASN A 1161 101.30 91.70 52.83
N PRO A 1162 102.23 92.59 52.46
CA PRO A 1162 102.35 93.89 53.12
C PRO A 1162 101.08 94.71 52.85
N ILE A 1163 100.39 95.11 53.93
CA ILE A 1163 99.35 96.14 53.86
C ILE A 1163 100.10 97.41 53.43
N THR A 1164 99.98 97.76 52.15
CA THR A 1164 100.66 98.91 51.53
C THR A 1164 99.65 100.03 51.35
N ASN A 1165 100.12 101.29 51.30
CA ASN A 1165 99.31 102.48 51.64
C ASN A 1165 98.86 102.49 53.12
N VAL A 1166 99.69 101.93 54.02
CA VAL A 1166 99.55 102.14 55.46
C VAL A 1166 100.35 103.38 55.83
N GLY A 1167 99.63 104.47 56.05
CA GLY A 1167 100.18 105.73 56.56
C GLY A 1167 100.82 105.54 57.93
N ALA A 1168 101.87 106.32 58.21
CA ALA A 1168 102.65 106.23 59.46
C ALA A 1168 101.75 106.31 60.69
N GLY A 1169 101.88 105.32 61.58
CA GLY A 1169 101.04 105.12 62.75
C GLY A 1169 101.11 106.27 63.76
N VAL A 1170 99.98 106.54 64.41
CA VAL A 1170 99.87 107.48 65.53
C VAL A 1170 99.27 106.73 66.71
N ASN A 1171 100.20 106.21 67.52
CA ASN A 1171 100.08 105.52 68.81
C ASN A 1171 100.09 103.98 68.80
N ASP A 1172 100.88 103.49 69.76
CA ASP A 1172 101.55 102.18 69.93
C ASP A 1172 100.68 100.93 70.05
#